data_AF-A0A2G2GDQ7-F1
#
_entry.id   AF-A0A2G2GDQ7-F1
#
_cell.length_a   1.000
_cell.length_b   1.000
_cell.length_c   1.000
_cell.angle_alpha   90.00
_cell.angle_beta   90.00
_cell.angle_gamma   90.00
#
_symmetry.space_group_name_H-M   'P 1'
#
loop_
_entity.id
_entity.type
_entity.pdbx_description
1 polymer ?
#
loop_
_entity_poly.entity_id
_entity_poly.type
_entity_poly.pdbx_seq_one_letter_code
_entity_poly.pdbx_strand_id
1 'polypeptide(L)'
;MQEGSNLHKIVQFAHIAPESFPMLHLSARIVAISVLILFAGGAMAQDSKIATGKGSFATRMQAGERVRVMVDFAIPNVISAQGASQSRIAQRNRSIASTRGVLLDDTFGSNMSSIYDQKIAQIATGPHLARRLDNVPSMAMELTQSEMKQLAADSRVLRIYPDKIFRATLDESTPLIGANVVWDTGSEGAGVAVAVLDTGSSHQHTMMIGKVTGSACFSSTSGSTSTSFCSNGNNSEISANAGENCPVDDPATDGTTEGVDGCDHGTHVASTAMGAAFTASNGKTFEGVARGANLVAVQVFSQFNDAADCSDAEPPDPADAPCVQSFNSDQLAGLDYVINNAAGLNIASVNMSLGGSDEVSNASVCDANNAQMKNLIDQLRVLGVATVIASGNDGFNTGVSEPGCISSAITVGATTKADAVAGFSNSSQLIDLLAPGVSISAAYPFVGGQSYAATQSGTSMATPHVAGAFALLRSANPGATVDQIEEALKATGTPIDDGRDGIIKPRIRVDLANDFLQSGGGSLGDVTLSPISGFLASGDFGVASSFASKEYTLTNNGTLSATYTVSGNRNWIGFDETTGFIAPNGGIQKVVVSVVMANITAGQTDNGVITFTVDANTSTRSASLNVKTPVLNDDFADALALSGLTVTTSGTTIGADRETGEPDHSGGADSTQGNSSVWHTWKAPLTTGMNVSTAGSAFDTVLSVYTGTALNALTLVASNDDENFPSDTTSKLTFQATEGTNYTIAIDGFRTSSGTYDLALTALAASTDSFANAKAISGASGISTAHNVGASAETGEGTHAGQAATKSVWFNWTAPSSGNFTFSTDGSSFDTILAIYTGNSIGARTEVGANDNHGTAALSKPAVVDTSSEVSFTATSGQSYKIAVDGNVPSGGTVGDSGFIRLSWLTTSSAKPNLVTSVLPNARSVRVGETATGFLTVINAGTVAGTNCALMLPSGDFAGSFTYQTTDANNQTTGTENTSVNIAGNNGQQNFVFGVTPAGVMSAQILTPLVQCDNGPSSNITPGVNTFTLSASLSPPADMLTIARTLSANGVIELAGASDTGFVTVATSAIGTDATLTFSANDNGVGLPLAISVCETDPVTSVCLADPTTSVTINSVNGETRTFAAFVTASGDIPFLPAVNRLSLSFDDAGGISRGGSSVAVRTDSAGSSSSAATGILGSDLSNLK
;
A
#
# COMPACT_ATOMS: atom_id res chain seq x y z
N MET A 1 5.26 -12.14 -58.59
CA MET A 1 3.90 -12.60 -58.23
C MET A 1 3.32 -11.48 -57.38
N GLN A 2 2.41 -10.65 -57.89
CA GLN A 2 0.99 -10.92 -58.21
C GLN A 2 0.13 -11.11 -56.95
N GLU A 3 -1.09 -10.56 -56.83
CA GLU A 3 -1.74 -9.42 -57.52
C GLU A 3 -3.08 -9.08 -56.79
N GLY A 4 -3.72 -7.94 -57.10
CA GLY A 4 -5.05 -7.56 -56.57
C GLY A 4 -5.00 -6.23 -55.78
N SER A 5 -5.46 -5.05 -56.24
CA SER A 5 -6.66 -4.64 -57.02
C SER A 5 -7.93 -4.56 -56.15
N ASN A 6 -8.79 -3.52 -56.23
CA ASN A 6 -8.85 -2.41 -57.20
C ASN A 6 -9.77 -1.26 -56.73
N LEU A 7 -9.92 -0.22 -57.58
CA LEU A 7 -10.86 0.94 -57.51
C LEU A 7 -10.48 2.09 -56.53
N HIS A 8 -10.69 3.38 -56.84
CA HIS A 8 -10.87 4.01 -58.17
C HIS A 8 -10.23 5.42 -58.30
N LYS A 9 -11.01 6.49 -58.61
CA LYS A 9 -10.51 7.81 -59.10
C LYS A 9 -11.54 8.94 -58.92
N ILE A 10 -11.06 10.21 -58.86
CA ILE A 10 -11.58 11.45 -59.53
C ILE A 10 -10.70 12.68 -59.14
N VAL A 11 -10.46 13.76 -59.93
CA VAL A 11 -10.22 13.88 -61.40
C VAL A 11 -9.64 15.29 -61.77
N GLN A 12 -8.45 15.35 -62.39
CA GLN A 12 -7.97 16.35 -63.41
C GLN A 12 -7.83 17.89 -63.11
N PHE A 13 -7.08 18.74 -63.85
CA PHE A 13 -5.78 18.70 -64.61
C PHE A 13 -5.38 20.14 -65.13
N ALA A 14 -4.12 20.33 -65.58
CA ALA A 14 -3.64 21.24 -66.67
C ALA A 14 -3.37 22.77 -66.48
N HIS A 15 -2.62 23.36 -67.45
CA HIS A 15 -2.13 24.76 -67.59
C HIS A 15 -2.72 25.48 -68.84
N ILE A 16 -2.60 26.83 -68.92
CA ILE A 16 -1.99 27.66 -70.04
C ILE A 16 -2.38 29.17 -69.90
N ALA A 17 -1.62 30.11 -70.51
CA ALA A 17 -1.72 31.60 -70.46
C ALA A 17 -2.19 32.21 -71.83
N PRO A 18 -2.02 33.52 -72.24
CA PRO A 18 -1.54 34.77 -71.60
C PRO A 18 -2.27 36.12 -71.99
N GLU A 19 -1.67 37.29 -71.64
CA GLU A 19 -1.62 38.62 -72.34
C GLU A 19 -2.70 39.78 -72.28
N SER A 20 -2.19 41.00 -71.93
CA SER A 20 -2.37 42.35 -72.58
C SER A 20 -3.39 43.46 -72.12
N PHE A 21 -2.85 44.60 -71.60
CA PHE A 21 -3.11 46.09 -71.80
C PHE A 21 -4.57 46.71 -71.85
N PRO A 22 -4.83 48.07 -71.92
CA PRO A 22 -3.96 49.29 -71.94
C PRO A 22 -4.34 50.57 -71.10
N MET A 23 -3.38 51.54 -70.96
CA MET A 23 -3.53 53.03 -70.83
C MET A 23 -4.23 53.67 -69.58
N LEU A 24 -4.16 55.00 -69.25
CA LEU A 24 -3.85 56.25 -69.99
C LEU A 24 -3.32 57.43 -69.09
N HIS A 25 -2.36 58.26 -69.58
CA HIS A 25 -1.97 59.71 -69.32
C HIS A 25 -2.21 60.48 -67.96
N LEU A 26 -1.63 61.65 -67.62
CA LEU A 26 -0.98 62.76 -68.39
C LEU A 26 0.03 63.67 -67.58
N SER A 27 1.11 64.13 -68.24
CA SER A 27 1.91 65.38 -68.08
C SER A 27 2.37 66.02 -66.73
N ALA A 28 3.69 65.97 -66.52
CA ALA A 28 4.66 67.10 -66.42
C ALA A 28 4.51 68.29 -65.43
N ARG A 29 5.53 68.47 -64.55
CA ARG A 29 6.30 69.72 -64.31
C ARG A 29 7.55 69.47 -63.42
N ILE A 30 8.31 70.53 -63.15
CA ILE A 30 9.44 70.64 -62.17
C ILE A 30 10.80 70.06 -62.62
N VAL A 31 11.59 70.90 -63.31
CA VAL A 31 13.05 70.74 -63.52
C VAL A 31 13.81 71.65 -62.52
N ALA A 32 13.35 71.69 -61.27
CA ALA A 32 13.86 72.61 -60.23
C ALA A 32 14.37 71.91 -58.96
N ILE A 33 14.30 70.57 -58.90
CA ILE A 33 14.68 69.77 -57.73
C ILE A 33 15.80 68.80 -58.13
N SER A 34 16.92 69.34 -58.59
CA SER A 34 18.11 68.58 -59.00
C SER A 34 19.41 69.04 -58.33
N VAL A 35 19.37 70.12 -57.55
CA VAL A 35 20.50 70.62 -56.73
C VAL A 35 20.25 70.39 -55.23
N LEU A 36 18.99 70.26 -54.79
CA LEU A 36 18.64 70.08 -53.38
C LEU A 36 18.73 68.62 -52.89
N ILE A 37 18.64 67.63 -53.79
CA ILE A 37 18.60 66.19 -53.42
C ILE A 37 19.98 65.67 -52.96
N LEU A 38 21.08 66.26 -53.46
CA LEU A 38 22.44 65.84 -53.11
C LEU A 38 22.84 66.14 -51.65
N PHE A 39 22.07 66.94 -50.91
CA PHE A 39 22.25 67.13 -49.46
C PHE A 39 21.30 66.28 -48.61
N ALA A 40 20.19 65.77 -49.16
CA ALA A 40 19.24 64.93 -48.42
C ALA A 40 19.74 63.47 -48.25
N GLY A 41 20.47 62.95 -49.24
CA GLY A 41 20.97 61.57 -49.23
C GLY A 41 22.01 61.26 -48.15
N GLY A 42 22.73 62.27 -47.64
CA GLY A 42 23.70 62.08 -46.54
C GLY A 42 23.01 61.91 -45.18
N ALA A 43 21.97 62.69 -44.91
CA ALA A 43 21.28 62.69 -43.62
C ALA A 43 20.48 61.39 -43.40
N MET A 44 19.69 60.95 -44.38
CA MET A 44 18.81 59.78 -44.22
C MET A 44 19.56 58.43 -44.17
N ALA A 45 20.87 58.41 -44.44
CA ALA A 45 21.71 57.23 -44.23
C ALA A 45 22.15 57.08 -42.75
N GLN A 46 22.34 58.17 -42.02
CA GLN A 46 22.97 58.15 -40.69
C GLN A 46 21.99 57.75 -39.56
N ASP A 47 20.72 58.10 -39.67
CA ASP A 47 19.69 57.73 -38.70
C ASP A 47 19.40 56.21 -38.66
N SER A 48 19.84 55.46 -39.68
CA SER A 48 19.65 53.99 -39.76
C SER A 48 20.42 53.18 -38.70
N LYS A 49 21.41 53.78 -38.02
CA LYS A 49 22.21 53.10 -36.99
C LYS A 49 21.67 53.25 -35.57
N ILE A 50 20.68 54.10 -35.33
CA ILE A 50 20.20 54.46 -33.99
C ILE A 50 18.84 53.80 -33.76
N ALA A 51 18.78 52.83 -32.85
CA ALA A 51 17.51 52.23 -32.43
C ALA A 51 16.75 53.19 -31.52
N THR A 52 15.47 53.44 -31.82
CA THR A 52 14.69 54.50 -31.15
C THR A 52 14.17 54.14 -29.76
N GLY A 53 14.23 52.86 -29.37
CA GLY A 53 13.67 52.35 -28.11
C GLY A 53 12.13 52.40 -28.04
N LYS A 54 11.62 52.10 -26.84
CA LYS A 54 10.22 52.22 -26.39
C LYS A 54 10.21 52.94 -25.02
N GLY A 55 9.03 53.15 -24.43
CA GLY A 55 8.87 53.59 -23.03
C GLY A 55 9.54 54.92 -22.66
N SER A 56 9.94 55.04 -21.39
CA SER A 56 10.63 56.19 -20.80
C SER A 56 11.81 56.69 -21.65
N PHE A 57 12.66 55.76 -22.12
CA PHE A 57 13.82 56.04 -22.98
C PHE A 57 13.44 56.83 -24.22
N ALA A 58 12.38 56.41 -24.92
CA ALA A 58 11.94 57.05 -26.17
C ALA A 58 11.38 58.46 -25.90
N THR A 59 10.68 58.66 -24.78
CA THR A 59 10.15 59.95 -24.34
C THR A 59 11.28 60.92 -23.97
N ARG A 60 12.24 60.47 -23.16
CA ARG A 60 13.36 61.28 -22.67
C ARG A 60 14.36 61.63 -23.78
N MET A 61 14.62 60.71 -24.70
CA MET A 61 15.37 61.00 -25.94
C MET A 61 14.68 62.07 -26.80
N GLN A 62 13.34 62.05 -26.90
CA GLN A 62 12.57 63.07 -27.63
C GLN A 62 12.53 64.43 -26.91
N ALA A 63 12.56 64.44 -25.57
CA ALA A 63 12.71 65.65 -24.76
C ALA A 63 14.10 66.31 -24.91
N GLY A 64 15.06 65.65 -25.56
CA GLY A 64 16.42 66.14 -25.77
C GLY A 64 17.37 65.86 -24.60
N GLU A 65 16.98 65.01 -23.66
CA GLU A 65 17.83 64.59 -22.54
C GLU A 65 19.03 63.75 -22.98
N ARG A 66 19.97 63.55 -22.06
CA ARG A 66 20.98 62.49 -22.18
C ARG A 66 20.32 61.16 -21.79
N VAL A 67 20.37 60.20 -22.70
CA VAL A 67 19.92 58.82 -22.46
C VAL A 67 21.12 57.88 -22.58
N ARG A 68 21.12 56.81 -21.78
CA ARG A 68 22.18 55.80 -21.77
C ARG A 68 21.98 54.80 -22.89
N VAL A 69 23.00 54.64 -23.72
CA VAL A 69 23.00 53.79 -24.91
C VAL A 69 24.27 52.98 -25.03
N MET A 70 24.13 51.74 -25.50
CA MET A 70 25.22 50.91 -25.98
C MET A 70 25.60 51.32 -27.41
N VAL A 71 26.90 51.55 -27.63
CA VAL A 71 27.50 51.90 -28.91
C VAL A 71 28.45 50.77 -29.33
N ASP A 72 28.13 50.11 -30.43
CA ASP A 72 28.98 49.06 -31.02
C ASP A 72 29.90 49.65 -32.09
N PHE A 73 31.16 49.18 -32.16
CA PHE A 73 32.13 49.65 -33.15
C PHE A 73 32.94 48.51 -33.79
N ALA A 74 33.35 48.71 -35.04
CA ALA A 74 34.20 47.79 -35.79
C ALA A 74 35.66 47.90 -35.35
N ILE A 75 36.31 46.76 -35.14
CA ILE A 75 37.77 46.65 -34.95
C ILE A 75 38.44 46.08 -36.21
N PRO A 76 39.70 46.45 -36.53
CA PRO A 76 40.40 45.91 -37.70
C PRO A 76 40.52 44.38 -37.66
N ASN A 77 40.24 43.72 -38.79
CA ASN A 77 40.25 42.25 -38.90
C ASN A 77 41.63 41.65 -38.58
N VAL A 78 41.71 40.97 -37.43
CA VAL A 78 42.77 39.99 -37.14
C VAL A 78 42.31 38.63 -37.69
N ILE A 79 43.18 37.94 -38.42
CA ILE A 79 42.78 36.88 -39.37
C ILE A 79 42.10 35.66 -38.72
N SER A 80 41.21 35.04 -39.50
CA SER A 80 40.23 34.02 -39.15
C SER A 80 40.77 32.58 -38.99
N ALA A 81 39.84 31.68 -38.61
CA ALA A 81 39.90 30.23 -38.53
C ALA A 81 40.50 29.59 -37.24
N GLN A 82 39.66 28.72 -36.66
CA GLN A 82 39.87 27.67 -35.65
C GLN A 82 40.90 27.87 -34.51
N GLY A 83 40.40 27.73 -33.28
CA GLY A 83 41.17 27.64 -32.04
C GLY A 83 41.61 28.99 -31.48
N ALA A 84 40.87 29.51 -30.49
CA ALA A 84 41.34 30.67 -29.72
C ALA A 84 42.47 30.24 -28.76
N SER A 85 43.49 31.08 -28.63
CA SER A 85 44.57 30.92 -27.64
C SER A 85 44.68 32.20 -26.81
N GLN A 86 45.08 32.12 -25.53
CA GLN A 86 45.19 33.30 -24.65
C GLN A 86 45.99 34.46 -25.29
N SER A 87 47.06 34.12 -26.03
CA SER A 87 47.87 35.07 -26.81
C SER A 87 47.09 35.89 -27.84
N ARG A 88 46.06 35.30 -28.48
CA ARG A 88 45.21 35.96 -29.48
C ARG A 88 44.14 36.84 -28.84
N ILE A 89 43.59 36.43 -27.69
CA ILE A 89 42.66 37.24 -26.89
C ILE A 89 43.35 38.55 -26.45
N ALA A 90 44.54 38.45 -25.84
CA ALA A 90 45.32 39.61 -25.42
C ALA A 90 45.70 40.57 -26.57
N GLN A 91 45.78 40.09 -27.82
CA GLN A 91 46.00 40.93 -28.99
C GLN A 91 44.71 41.65 -29.44
N ARG A 92 43.57 40.95 -29.49
CA ARG A 92 42.25 41.52 -29.81
C ARG A 92 41.88 42.65 -28.86
N ASN A 93 42.13 42.49 -27.56
CA ASN A 93 41.78 43.47 -26.54
C ASN A 93 42.56 44.78 -26.69
N ARG A 94 43.85 44.71 -27.09
CA ARG A 94 44.64 45.90 -27.45
C ARG A 94 44.07 46.63 -28.66
N SER A 95 43.55 45.91 -29.66
CA SER A 95 42.86 46.51 -30.81
C SER A 95 41.53 47.16 -30.42
N ILE A 96 40.76 46.57 -29.50
CA ILE A 96 39.53 47.15 -28.95
C ILE A 96 39.83 48.48 -28.23
N ALA A 97 40.74 48.46 -27.25
CA ALA A 97 41.09 49.66 -26.48
C ALA A 97 41.65 50.79 -27.36
N SER A 98 42.51 50.46 -28.34
CA SER A 98 43.05 51.43 -29.29
C SER A 98 41.97 52.01 -30.20
N THR A 99 41.11 51.18 -30.80
CA THR A 99 40.08 51.65 -31.74
C THR A 99 39.03 52.52 -31.04
N ARG A 100 38.65 52.15 -29.81
CA ARG A 100 37.73 52.92 -28.97
C ARG A 100 38.27 54.32 -28.63
N GLY A 101 39.54 54.42 -28.25
CA GLY A 101 40.19 55.70 -27.94
C GLY A 101 40.18 56.64 -29.14
N VAL A 102 40.66 56.15 -30.28
CA VAL A 102 40.72 56.94 -31.53
C VAL A 102 39.32 57.31 -32.03
N LEU A 103 38.31 56.44 -31.90
CA LEU A 103 36.92 56.76 -32.23
C LEU A 103 36.36 57.93 -31.39
N LEU A 104 36.60 57.92 -30.07
CA LEU A 104 36.12 58.97 -29.18
C LEU A 104 36.85 60.31 -29.42
N ASP A 105 38.17 60.27 -29.61
CA ASP A 105 38.97 61.47 -29.85
C ASP A 105 38.73 62.07 -31.25
N ASP A 106 38.48 61.24 -32.28
CA ASP A 106 38.10 61.72 -33.63
C ASP A 106 36.69 62.34 -33.64
N THR A 107 35.73 61.76 -32.91
CA THR A 107 34.32 62.19 -32.95
C THR A 107 34.07 63.43 -32.08
N PHE A 108 34.61 63.44 -30.86
CA PHE A 108 34.29 64.44 -29.84
C PHE A 108 35.48 65.33 -29.44
N GLY A 109 36.66 65.10 -30.02
CA GLY A 109 37.84 65.94 -29.87
C GLY A 109 38.97 65.31 -29.07
N SER A 110 40.20 65.63 -29.46
CA SER A 110 41.44 65.05 -28.95
C SER A 110 41.72 65.39 -27.48
N ASN A 111 41.14 64.59 -26.58
CA ASN A 111 41.41 64.46 -25.15
C ASN A 111 40.32 63.61 -24.46
N MET A 112 39.19 63.29 -25.11
CA MET A 112 38.09 62.52 -24.52
C MET A 112 38.52 61.13 -24.03
N SER A 113 39.51 60.50 -24.66
CA SER A 113 40.09 59.25 -24.14
C SER A 113 40.92 59.41 -22.86
N SER A 114 41.40 60.62 -22.56
CA SER A 114 42.34 60.93 -21.47
C SER A 114 41.69 61.57 -20.23
N ILE A 115 40.53 62.22 -20.40
CA ILE A 115 39.79 62.88 -19.30
C ILE A 115 39.29 61.85 -18.26
N TYR A 116 39.13 60.59 -18.67
CA TYR A 116 38.43 59.56 -17.90
C TYR A 116 39.21 58.99 -16.70
N ASP A 117 40.53 59.18 -16.63
CA ASP A 117 41.37 58.70 -15.52
C ASP A 117 41.43 59.70 -14.33
N GLN A 118 40.69 60.82 -14.37
CA GLN A 118 40.66 61.81 -13.29
C GLN A 118 39.24 62.18 -12.83
N LYS A 119 39.05 62.21 -11.50
CA LYS A 119 37.76 62.45 -10.81
C LYS A 119 37.13 63.82 -11.15
N ILE A 120 36.22 63.89 -12.12
CA ILE A 120 35.28 65.02 -12.27
C ILE A 120 33.88 64.52 -12.62
N ALA A 121 33.02 64.40 -11.60
CA ALA A 121 31.58 64.20 -11.75
C ALA A 121 30.80 65.55 -11.78
N GLN A 122 31.41 66.61 -12.34
CA GLN A 122 30.91 68.00 -12.23
C GLN A 122 31.03 68.86 -13.51
N ILE A 123 31.08 68.26 -14.71
CA ILE A 123 30.95 69.00 -15.98
C ILE A 123 29.84 68.35 -16.84
N ALA A 124 28.60 68.53 -16.39
CA ALA A 124 27.40 67.94 -17.00
C ALA A 124 26.91 68.72 -18.24
N THR A 125 27.77 68.89 -19.25
CA THR A 125 27.46 69.66 -20.48
C THR A 125 27.89 69.02 -21.80
N GLY A 126 28.67 67.93 -21.79
CA GLY A 126 29.16 67.24 -22.99
C GLY A 126 28.86 65.73 -23.01
N PRO A 127 29.14 65.03 -24.12
CA PRO A 127 28.91 63.60 -24.25
C PRO A 127 29.90 62.82 -23.38
N HIS A 128 29.42 61.87 -22.58
CA HIS A 128 30.30 61.07 -21.72
C HIS A 128 30.16 59.57 -21.95
N LEU A 129 31.30 58.89 -21.85
CA LEU A 129 31.37 57.44 -21.67
C LEU A 129 30.75 57.11 -20.30
N ALA A 130 29.84 56.15 -20.26
CA ALA A 130 29.20 55.66 -19.02
C ALA A 130 29.81 54.32 -18.58
N ARG A 131 30.17 53.44 -19.54
CA ARG A 131 30.83 52.16 -19.28
C ARG A 131 31.94 51.87 -20.29
N ARG A 132 33.15 51.60 -19.79
CA ARG A 132 34.26 51.03 -20.57
C ARG A 132 34.17 49.50 -20.57
N LEU A 133 34.15 48.88 -21.75
CA LEU A 133 34.22 47.43 -21.94
C LEU A 133 35.49 47.09 -22.71
N ASP A 134 36.43 46.34 -22.12
CA ASP A 134 37.79 46.16 -22.69
C ASP A 134 37.96 44.86 -23.50
N ASN A 135 37.13 43.86 -23.24
CA ASN A 135 37.11 42.58 -23.96
C ASN A 135 36.03 42.53 -25.07
N VAL A 136 35.27 43.62 -25.23
CA VAL A 136 34.10 43.75 -26.10
C VAL A 136 34.24 45.00 -26.98
N PRO A 137 34.00 44.96 -28.30
CA PRO A 137 34.10 46.12 -29.19
C PRO A 137 32.85 47.03 -29.10
N SER A 138 32.48 47.38 -27.87
CA SER A 138 31.29 48.17 -27.52
C SER A 138 31.60 49.09 -26.33
N MET A 139 30.75 50.08 -26.09
CA MET A 139 30.84 50.97 -24.94
C MET A 139 29.46 51.54 -24.60
N ALA A 140 29.14 51.72 -23.31
CA ALA A 140 27.94 52.48 -22.96
C ALA A 140 28.30 53.97 -22.85
N MET A 141 27.43 54.83 -23.36
CA MET A 141 27.57 56.29 -23.34
C MET A 141 26.24 56.94 -22.95
N GLU A 142 26.30 58.11 -22.32
CA GLU A 142 25.14 58.98 -22.10
C GLU A 142 25.16 60.13 -23.10
N LEU A 143 24.27 60.04 -24.08
CA LEU A 143 24.28 60.90 -25.27
C LEU A 143 22.91 61.57 -25.43
N THR A 144 22.91 62.84 -25.83
CA THR A 144 21.71 63.46 -26.42
C THR A 144 21.49 62.90 -27.82
N GLN A 145 20.27 63.02 -28.34
CA GLN A 145 19.95 62.63 -29.72
C GLN A 145 20.86 63.30 -30.77
N SER A 146 21.39 64.50 -30.49
CA SER A 146 22.31 65.20 -31.38
C SER A 146 23.73 64.62 -31.41
N GLU A 147 24.20 64.06 -30.30
CA GLU A 147 25.54 63.43 -30.20
C GLU A 147 25.49 61.97 -30.65
N MET A 148 24.36 61.28 -30.46
CA MET A 148 24.13 59.97 -31.10
C MET A 148 24.24 60.06 -32.63
N LYS A 149 23.70 61.12 -33.24
CA LYS A 149 23.84 61.38 -34.68
C LYS A 149 25.29 61.67 -35.11
N GLN A 150 26.05 62.40 -34.29
CA GLN A 150 27.49 62.63 -34.53
C GLN A 150 28.28 61.32 -34.49
N LEU A 151 28.01 60.45 -33.51
CA LEU A 151 28.70 59.17 -33.35
C LEU A 151 28.28 58.16 -34.43
N ALA A 152 27.00 58.12 -34.81
CA ALA A 152 26.50 57.31 -35.93
C ALA A 152 27.12 57.73 -37.29
N ALA A 153 27.57 58.98 -37.44
CA ALA A 153 28.23 59.45 -38.66
C ALA A 153 29.61 58.79 -38.89
N ASP A 154 30.27 58.29 -37.85
CA ASP A 154 31.56 57.61 -37.98
C ASP A 154 31.41 56.23 -38.66
N SER A 155 32.32 55.89 -39.57
CA SER A 155 32.27 54.64 -40.33
C SER A 155 32.61 53.39 -39.51
N ARG A 156 33.26 53.55 -38.34
CA ARG A 156 33.55 52.47 -37.38
C ARG A 156 32.33 52.12 -36.54
N VAL A 157 31.42 53.06 -36.26
CA VAL A 157 30.23 52.79 -35.43
C VAL A 157 29.24 51.93 -36.20
N LEU A 158 28.83 50.81 -35.61
CA LEU A 158 27.97 49.79 -36.21
C LEU A 158 26.50 50.04 -35.87
N ARG A 159 26.17 50.21 -34.59
CA ARG A 159 24.83 50.54 -34.09
C ARG A 159 24.88 51.27 -32.74
N ILE A 160 23.80 51.97 -32.40
CA ILE A 160 23.55 52.62 -31.11
C ILE A 160 22.16 52.19 -30.62
N TYR A 161 22.03 51.69 -29.38
CA TYR A 161 20.78 51.09 -28.86
C TYR A 161 20.63 51.20 -27.33
N PRO A 162 19.41 51.04 -26.76
CA PRO A 162 19.17 51.18 -25.31
C PRO A 162 19.83 50.11 -24.41
N ASP A 163 19.83 50.35 -23.10
CA ASP A 163 20.47 49.55 -22.03
C ASP A 163 19.36 49.12 -21.01
N LYS A 164 19.04 47.80 -20.87
CA LYS A 164 17.74 47.24 -20.33
C LYS A 164 17.85 46.40 -19.02
N ILE A 165 16.71 46.01 -18.39
CA ILE A 165 16.50 45.89 -16.89
C ILE A 165 15.50 44.76 -16.35
N PHE A 166 15.71 44.08 -15.17
CA PHE A 166 15.30 42.63 -14.81
C PHE A 166 15.07 42.20 -13.27
N ARG A 167 14.33 41.11 -12.78
CA ARG A 167 14.12 40.64 -11.30
C ARG A 167 13.80 39.08 -10.89
N ALA A 168 13.68 38.63 -9.58
CA ALA A 168 13.67 37.20 -8.96
C ALA A 168 13.36 36.91 -7.39
N THR A 169 13.12 35.63 -6.85
CA THR A 169 13.43 34.95 -5.44
C THR A 169 12.87 33.42 -5.08
N LEU A 170 13.45 32.51 -4.16
CA LEU A 170 13.36 30.94 -3.99
C LEU A 170 13.57 30.05 -2.59
N ASP A 171 13.51 28.65 -2.45
CA ASP A 171 13.53 27.60 -1.30
C ASP A 171 13.26 26.07 -1.62
N GLU A 172 12.05 25.52 -1.36
CA GLU A 172 11.63 24.14 -0.88
C GLU A 172 11.89 22.97 -1.83
N SER A 173 13.06 22.96 -2.43
CA SER A 173 13.21 22.34 -3.74
C SER A 173 14.56 21.66 -3.92
N THR A 174 15.49 21.82 -2.99
CA THR A 174 16.72 21.03 -2.93
C THR A 174 16.47 19.52 -2.73
N PRO A 175 15.44 19.05 -1.98
CA PRO A 175 15.13 17.61 -1.92
C PRO A 175 14.38 17.12 -3.17
N LEU A 176 13.51 17.96 -3.75
CA LEU A 176 12.73 17.63 -4.95
C LEU A 176 13.63 17.35 -6.16
N ILE A 177 14.77 18.03 -6.25
CA ILE A 177 15.80 17.79 -7.27
C ILE A 177 16.87 16.76 -6.85
N GLY A 178 16.73 16.12 -5.68
CA GLY A 178 17.65 15.07 -5.20
C GLY A 178 19.03 15.56 -4.75
N ALA A 179 19.24 16.85 -4.49
CA ALA A 179 20.56 17.38 -4.14
C ALA A 179 21.14 16.75 -2.86
N ASN A 180 20.28 16.42 -1.89
CA ASN A 180 20.66 15.77 -0.64
C ASN A 180 21.30 14.39 -0.83
N VAL A 181 20.85 13.61 -1.84
CA VAL A 181 21.42 12.28 -2.13
C VAL A 181 22.87 12.39 -2.57
N VAL A 182 23.24 13.49 -3.24
CA VAL A 182 24.63 13.77 -3.63
C VAL A 182 25.44 14.26 -2.41
N TRP A 183 24.85 15.03 -1.50
CA TRP A 183 25.51 15.42 -0.23
C TRP A 183 25.88 14.19 0.62
N ASP A 184 25.00 13.17 0.66
CA ASP A 184 25.25 11.91 1.37
C ASP A 184 26.45 11.10 0.81
N THR A 185 26.93 11.41 -0.40
CA THR A 185 28.20 10.87 -0.94
C THR A 185 29.45 11.55 -0.36
N GLY A 186 29.28 12.60 0.45
CA GLY A 186 30.34 13.51 0.89
C GLY A 186 30.64 14.64 -0.10
N SER A 187 29.91 14.73 -1.20
CA SER A 187 30.07 15.77 -2.23
C SER A 187 29.08 16.92 -2.01
N GLU A 188 29.53 18.03 -1.43
CA GLU A 188 28.65 19.17 -1.10
C GLU A 188 28.84 20.40 -2.00
N GLY A 189 29.69 20.33 -3.03
CA GLY A 189 30.13 21.52 -3.77
C GLY A 189 31.47 22.09 -3.27
N ALA A 190 32.12 21.44 -2.30
CA ALA A 190 33.39 21.89 -1.75
C ALA A 190 34.48 22.05 -2.84
N GLY A 191 35.27 23.11 -2.72
CA GLY A 191 36.42 23.39 -3.59
C GLY A 191 36.11 24.11 -4.91
N VAL A 192 34.83 24.24 -5.30
CA VAL A 192 34.40 25.08 -6.44
C VAL A 192 33.70 26.35 -5.97
N ALA A 193 33.43 27.28 -6.89
CA ALA A 193 32.65 28.49 -6.64
C ALA A 193 31.48 28.66 -7.61
N VAL A 194 30.42 29.33 -7.15
CA VAL A 194 29.35 29.88 -8.00
C VAL A 194 29.54 31.40 -8.08
N ALA A 195 29.56 31.95 -9.29
CA ALA A 195 29.46 33.39 -9.49
C ALA A 195 28.00 33.82 -9.57
N VAL A 196 27.64 34.93 -8.93
CA VAL A 196 26.26 35.43 -8.89
C VAL A 196 26.26 36.89 -9.33
N LEU A 197 25.68 37.16 -10.50
CA LEU A 197 25.52 38.50 -11.07
C LEU A 197 24.12 39.00 -10.75
N ASP A 198 24.00 39.85 -9.74
CA ASP A 198 22.71 40.16 -9.11
C ASP A 198 22.72 41.48 -8.31
N THR A 199 21.75 41.73 -7.42
CA THR A 199 21.63 42.92 -6.55
C THR A 199 22.62 42.94 -5.38
N GLY A 200 23.67 42.14 -5.46
CA GLY A 200 24.65 41.90 -4.40
C GLY A 200 24.13 40.91 -3.34
N SER A 201 25.03 40.36 -2.54
CA SER A 201 24.72 39.32 -1.55
C SER A 201 25.22 39.69 -0.16
N SER A 202 24.40 39.43 0.86
CA SER A 202 24.76 39.71 2.24
C SER A 202 25.84 38.75 2.75
N HIS A 203 27.08 39.25 2.83
CA HIS A 203 28.25 38.48 3.24
C HIS A 203 28.25 38.16 4.75
N GLN A 204 27.46 38.89 5.54
CA GLN A 204 27.30 38.66 6.98
C GLN A 204 26.18 37.67 7.34
N HIS A 205 25.35 37.27 6.37
CA HIS A 205 24.31 36.28 6.61
C HIS A 205 24.92 34.91 6.96
N THR A 206 24.28 34.19 7.89
CA THR A 206 24.76 32.87 8.37
C THR A 206 24.97 31.83 7.26
N MET A 207 24.20 31.87 6.18
CA MET A 207 24.40 30.98 5.01
C MET A 207 25.64 31.32 4.19
N MET A 208 26.21 32.53 4.35
CA MET A 208 27.19 33.13 3.43
C MET A 208 28.53 33.49 4.09
N ILE A 209 28.53 33.67 5.41
CA ILE A 209 29.70 34.13 6.16
C ILE A 209 30.90 33.19 5.97
N GLY A 210 32.01 33.75 5.48
CA GLY A 210 33.24 33.01 5.18
C GLY A 210 33.29 32.28 3.82
N LYS A 211 32.21 32.28 3.02
CA LYS A 211 32.17 31.64 1.68
C LYS A 211 32.60 32.56 0.54
N VAL A 212 32.67 33.87 0.77
CA VAL A 212 32.95 34.89 -0.26
C VAL A 212 34.43 34.85 -0.64
N THR A 213 34.73 34.43 -1.87
CA THR A 213 36.10 34.30 -2.39
C THR A 213 36.43 35.30 -3.51
N GLY A 214 35.40 35.80 -4.20
CA GLY A 214 35.48 36.95 -5.09
C GLY A 214 34.32 37.91 -4.83
N SER A 215 34.55 39.20 -5.07
CA SER A 215 33.60 40.26 -4.72
C SER A 215 33.86 41.48 -5.60
N ALA A 216 32.83 41.93 -6.33
CA ALA A 216 32.92 43.02 -7.30
C ALA A 216 31.58 43.78 -7.42
N CYS A 217 31.67 45.04 -7.81
CA CYS A 217 30.54 45.90 -8.10
C CYS A 217 30.68 46.55 -9.47
N PHE A 218 29.61 46.47 -10.25
CA PHE A 218 29.37 47.16 -11.51
C PHE A 218 27.95 47.74 -11.44
N SER A 219 27.73 48.61 -10.47
CA SER A 219 26.56 49.47 -10.36
C SER A 219 26.93 50.85 -10.91
N SER A 220 26.01 51.56 -11.56
CA SER A 220 26.37 52.77 -12.32
C SER A 220 25.39 53.92 -12.14
N THR A 221 25.92 55.07 -11.71
CA THR A 221 25.20 56.35 -11.71
C THR A 221 25.07 56.88 -13.15
N SER A 222 23.86 57.33 -13.53
CA SER A 222 23.52 57.84 -14.86
C SER A 222 22.57 59.04 -14.73
N GLY A 223 23.07 60.26 -14.94
CA GLY A 223 22.29 61.50 -14.82
C GLY A 223 21.48 61.61 -13.53
N SER A 224 20.17 61.84 -13.66
CA SER A 224 19.17 61.72 -12.59
C SER A 224 18.36 60.41 -12.65
N THR A 225 18.71 59.51 -13.58
CA THR A 225 18.01 58.25 -13.85
C THR A 225 18.30 57.22 -12.78
N SER A 226 19.59 57.02 -12.50
CA SER A 226 20.03 55.97 -11.58
C SER A 226 21.30 56.31 -10.82
N THR A 227 21.48 55.61 -9.69
CA THR A 227 22.54 55.81 -8.71
C THR A 227 23.28 54.49 -8.46
N SER A 228 24.61 54.53 -8.42
CA SER A 228 25.46 53.39 -8.08
C SER A 228 25.33 52.95 -6.62
N PHE A 229 25.20 51.63 -6.40
CA PHE A 229 25.30 50.96 -5.11
C PHE A 229 26.75 50.60 -4.71
N CYS A 230 27.76 50.85 -5.55
CA CYS A 230 29.15 50.51 -5.18
C CYS A 230 29.60 51.34 -3.96
N SER A 231 30.14 50.69 -2.92
CA SER A 231 30.46 51.31 -1.63
C SER A 231 31.42 52.51 -1.73
N ASN A 232 32.27 52.50 -2.76
CA ASN A 232 33.22 53.58 -3.07
C ASN A 232 32.60 54.80 -3.79
N GLY A 233 31.30 54.76 -4.16
CA GLY A 233 30.56 55.82 -4.83
C GLY A 233 30.87 56.01 -6.33
N ASN A 234 31.52 55.05 -7.00
CA ASN A 234 31.86 55.10 -8.42
C ASN A 234 31.06 54.06 -9.22
N ASN A 235 31.17 54.09 -10.55
CA ASN A 235 30.50 53.10 -11.42
C ASN A 235 31.19 51.71 -11.42
N SER A 236 32.16 51.47 -10.54
CA SER A 236 32.76 50.14 -10.33
C SER A 236 33.58 50.04 -9.04
N GLU A 237 33.64 48.84 -8.47
CA GLU A 237 34.52 48.49 -7.35
C GLU A 237 34.99 47.02 -7.45
N ILE A 238 36.21 46.74 -7.01
CA ILE A 238 36.66 45.38 -6.69
C ILE A 238 37.32 45.45 -5.31
N SER A 239 36.65 44.92 -4.30
CA SER A 239 37.05 44.90 -2.89
C SER A 239 36.32 43.75 -2.19
N ALA A 240 36.69 43.41 -0.95
CA ALA A 240 36.02 42.34 -0.22
C ALA A 240 34.49 42.54 -0.09
N ASN A 241 34.04 43.80 -0.02
CA ASN A 241 32.64 44.16 0.23
C ASN A 241 31.95 44.73 -1.03
N ALA A 242 32.59 44.68 -2.20
CA ALA A 242 32.02 45.27 -3.42
C ALA A 242 30.74 44.55 -3.88
N GLY A 243 30.68 43.22 -3.74
CA GLY A 243 29.51 42.42 -4.04
C GLY A 243 28.44 42.36 -2.94
N GLU A 244 28.52 43.21 -1.90
CA GLU A 244 27.53 43.24 -0.81
C GLU A 244 26.14 43.66 -1.37
N ASN A 245 25.07 43.21 -0.72
CA ASN A 245 23.71 43.61 -1.09
C ASN A 245 23.49 45.12 -0.92
N CYS A 246 22.63 45.70 -1.76
CA CYS A 246 22.19 47.07 -1.59
C CYS A 246 21.18 47.21 -0.42
N PRO A 247 20.82 48.43 0.03
CA PRO A 247 20.02 48.62 1.24
C PRO A 247 18.62 47.98 1.18
N VAL A 248 18.25 47.27 2.23
CA VAL A 248 16.92 46.68 2.44
C VAL A 248 16.29 47.15 3.74
N ASP A 249 14.98 46.99 3.85
CA ASP A 249 14.24 47.14 5.10
C ASP A 249 14.72 46.15 6.19
N ASP A 250 14.46 46.46 7.45
CA ASP A 250 14.60 45.49 8.55
C ASP A 250 13.24 44.86 8.86
N PRO A 251 13.02 43.55 8.62
CA PRO A 251 11.74 42.88 8.89
C PRO A 251 11.30 42.90 10.36
N ALA A 252 12.16 43.29 11.31
CA ALA A 252 11.79 43.53 12.70
C ALA A 252 11.31 44.97 12.98
N THR A 253 11.28 45.84 11.97
CA THR A 253 10.78 47.23 12.07
C THR A 253 9.66 47.47 11.06
N ASP A 254 8.67 48.28 11.46
CA ASP A 254 7.46 48.57 10.67
C ASP A 254 7.74 49.64 9.60
N GLY A 255 8.58 49.30 8.60
CA GLY A 255 8.94 50.16 7.46
C GLY A 255 9.71 51.43 7.81
N THR A 256 10.27 51.55 9.03
CA THR A 256 10.86 52.82 9.51
C THR A 256 12.26 53.17 8.97
N THR A 257 12.81 52.31 8.11
CA THR A 257 14.02 52.55 7.31
C THR A 257 13.76 52.06 5.90
N GLU A 258 13.57 53.00 4.96
CA GLU A 258 13.32 52.72 3.55
C GLU A 258 14.58 52.10 2.90
N GLY A 259 14.52 50.80 2.60
CA GLY A 259 15.39 50.14 1.64
C GLY A 259 14.98 50.43 0.20
N VAL A 260 15.50 49.65 -0.75
CA VAL A 260 15.09 49.71 -2.16
C VAL A 260 14.57 48.35 -2.60
N ASP A 261 13.36 48.32 -3.18
CA ASP A 261 12.66 47.08 -3.50
C ASP A 261 13.45 46.19 -4.47
N GLY A 262 13.69 44.95 -4.02
CA GLY A 262 14.51 43.93 -4.69
C GLY A 262 15.99 43.88 -4.26
N CYS A 263 16.47 44.70 -3.32
CA CYS A 263 17.85 44.61 -2.82
C CYS A 263 18.18 43.31 -2.05
N ASP A 264 17.17 42.51 -1.69
CA ASP A 264 17.32 41.20 -1.05
C ASP A 264 17.64 40.06 -2.03
N HIS A 265 17.17 40.22 -3.27
CA HIS A 265 17.20 39.29 -4.39
C HIS A 265 18.56 38.58 -4.61
N GLY A 266 19.68 39.29 -4.54
CA GLY A 266 21.01 38.71 -4.75
C GLY A 266 21.50 37.84 -3.61
N THR A 267 21.18 38.20 -2.37
CA THR A 267 21.39 37.35 -1.18
C THR A 267 20.56 36.09 -1.29
N HIS A 268 19.32 36.28 -1.75
CA HIS A 268 18.37 35.23 -1.95
C HIS A 268 18.86 34.19 -2.98
N VAL A 269 19.21 34.60 -4.20
CA VAL A 269 19.61 33.64 -5.26
C VAL A 269 20.98 33.03 -5.01
N ALA A 270 21.90 33.76 -4.38
CA ALA A 270 23.19 33.21 -3.99
C ALA A 270 23.04 32.12 -2.92
N SER A 271 22.24 32.35 -1.87
CA SER A 271 22.01 31.35 -0.82
C SER A 271 21.28 30.11 -1.32
N THR A 272 20.39 30.27 -2.31
CA THR A 272 19.77 29.16 -3.05
C THR A 272 20.82 28.28 -3.76
N ALA A 273 21.78 28.89 -4.45
CA ALA A 273 22.77 28.16 -5.22
C ALA A 273 23.80 27.45 -4.34
N MET A 274 24.28 28.11 -3.28
CA MET A 274 25.48 27.65 -2.54
C MET A 274 25.48 27.95 -1.02
N GLY A 275 24.39 28.45 -0.45
CA GLY A 275 24.33 28.80 0.98
C GLY A 275 24.54 27.60 1.91
N ALA A 276 25.28 27.81 3.00
CA ALA A 276 25.40 26.84 4.11
C ALA A 276 24.05 26.67 4.82
N ALA A 277 23.93 25.63 5.66
CA ALA A 277 22.74 25.39 6.47
C ALA A 277 22.45 26.55 7.44
N PHE A 278 21.22 27.06 7.41
CA PHE A 278 20.69 28.03 8.36
C PHE A 278 19.32 27.59 8.88
N THR A 279 19.16 27.53 10.20
CA THR A 279 17.86 27.27 10.85
C THR A 279 17.26 28.60 11.33
N ALA A 280 16.11 28.98 10.79
CA ALA A 280 15.41 30.18 11.23
C ALA A 280 14.71 29.97 12.59
N SER A 281 14.21 31.07 13.16
CA SER A 281 13.48 31.11 14.45
C SER A 281 12.22 30.25 14.51
N ASN A 282 11.67 29.85 13.36
CA ASN A 282 10.55 28.90 13.24
C ASN A 282 10.98 27.41 13.28
N GLY A 283 12.28 27.12 13.37
CA GLY A 283 12.83 25.76 13.39
C GLY A 283 13.03 25.12 12.01
N LYS A 284 12.67 25.80 10.90
CA LYS A 284 12.96 25.31 9.54
C LYS A 284 14.41 25.58 9.18
N THR A 285 15.09 24.56 8.66
CA THR A 285 16.45 24.68 8.10
C THR A 285 16.39 24.83 6.58
N PHE A 286 17.18 25.75 6.05
CA PHE A 286 17.38 25.99 4.62
C PHE A 286 18.84 25.69 4.26
N GLU A 287 19.07 25.10 3.09
CA GLU A 287 20.39 24.75 2.58
C GLU A 287 20.42 24.99 1.06
N GLY A 288 21.50 25.57 0.53
CA GLY A 288 21.68 25.76 -0.90
C GLY A 288 22.10 24.47 -1.61
N VAL A 289 21.86 24.37 -2.93
CA VAL A 289 22.13 23.14 -3.70
C VAL A 289 23.59 22.68 -3.56
N ALA A 290 24.54 23.60 -3.66
CA ALA A 290 25.96 23.34 -3.41
C ALA A 290 26.38 23.94 -2.05
N ARG A 291 25.82 23.46 -0.94
CA ARG A 291 26.03 24.02 0.42
C ARG A 291 27.49 24.13 0.88
N GLY A 292 28.41 23.39 0.25
CA GLY A 292 29.87 23.46 0.48
C GLY A 292 30.64 24.40 -0.47
N ALA A 293 30.02 24.96 -1.51
CA ALA A 293 30.69 25.80 -2.50
C ALA A 293 30.97 27.24 -2.01
N ASN A 294 31.91 27.91 -2.69
CA ASN A 294 32.25 29.31 -2.47
C ASN A 294 31.39 30.27 -3.32
N LEU A 295 31.34 31.54 -2.93
CA LEU A 295 30.64 32.60 -3.64
C LEU A 295 31.63 33.55 -4.33
N VAL A 296 31.29 33.93 -5.56
CA VAL A 296 31.85 35.10 -6.25
C VAL A 296 30.70 36.09 -6.45
N ALA A 297 30.58 37.05 -5.53
CA ALA A 297 29.49 38.01 -5.49
C ALA A 297 29.76 39.16 -6.47
N VAL A 298 28.83 39.41 -7.40
CA VAL A 298 28.97 40.47 -8.42
C VAL A 298 27.70 41.31 -8.44
N GLN A 299 27.75 42.46 -7.77
CA GLN A 299 26.70 43.48 -7.81
C GLN A 299 26.65 44.07 -9.24
N VAL A 300 25.52 43.94 -9.95
CA VAL A 300 25.32 44.50 -11.31
C VAL A 300 24.06 45.37 -11.44
N PHE A 301 23.38 45.66 -10.32
CA PHE A 301 22.16 46.47 -10.27
C PHE A 301 22.46 47.87 -9.75
N SER A 302 21.59 48.83 -10.06
CA SER A 302 21.65 50.23 -9.64
C SER A 302 20.27 50.65 -9.11
N GLN A 303 20.20 51.69 -8.28
CA GLN A 303 18.92 52.29 -7.86
C GLN A 303 18.38 53.16 -8.99
N PHE A 304 17.11 53.01 -9.35
CA PHE A 304 16.39 53.93 -10.24
C PHE A 304 15.28 54.63 -9.45
N ASN A 305 15.01 55.90 -9.78
CA ASN A 305 14.13 56.78 -8.99
C ASN A 305 12.94 57.34 -9.80
N ASP A 306 12.75 56.89 -11.02
CA ASP A 306 11.60 57.22 -11.87
C ASP A 306 10.75 55.96 -12.04
N ALA A 307 9.46 56.04 -11.69
CA ALA A 307 8.53 54.92 -11.82
C ALA A 307 8.44 54.38 -13.25
N ALA A 308 8.65 55.25 -14.26
CA ALA A 308 8.66 54.86 -15.67
C ALA A 308 9.90 54.04 -16.09
N ASP A 309 10.91 53.91 -15.23
CA ASP A 309 12.05 52.98 -15.39
C ASP A 309 11.93 51.75 -14.46
N CYS A 310 10.89 51.70 -13.61
CA CYS A 310 10.63 50.63 -12.66
C CYS A 310 9.52 49.66 -13.09
N SER A 311 8.60 50.10 -13.95
CA SER A 311 7.36 49.41 -14.30
C SER A 311 6.92 49.75 -15.73
N ASP A 312 6.54 48.72 -16.51
CA ASP A 312 5.96 48.88 -17.86
C ASP A 312 4.44 49.17 -17.82
N ALA A 313 3.88 49.48 -16.64
CA ALA A 313 2.49 49.93 -16.48
C ALA A 313 2.30 51.34 -17.05
N GLU A 314 1.13 51.62 -17.64
CA GLU A 314 0.83 52.91 -18.27
C GLU A 314 -0.54 53.48 -17.78
N PRO A 315 -0.55 54.58 -17.00
CA PRO A 315 0.62 55.26 -16.43
C PRO A 315 1.31 54.40 -15.34
N PRO A 316 2.63 54.54 -15.13
CA PRO A 316 3.35 53.83 -14.08
C PRO A 316 2.93 54.35 -12.70
N ASP A 317 2.90 53.49 -11.68
CA ASP A 317 2.52 53.89 -10.33
C ASP A 317 3.70 54.60 -9.64
N PRO A 318 3.55 55.81 -9.09
CA PRO A 318 4.60 56.46 -8.31
C PRO A 318 5.14 55.63 -7.13
N ALA A 319 4.40 54.61 -6.67
CA ALA A 319 4.86 53.65 -5.68
C ALA A 319 5.88 52.60 -6.22
N ASP A 320 6.01 52.44 -7.54
CA ASP A 320 6.95 51.50 -8.15
C ASP A 320 8.43 51.94 -8.01
N ALA A 321 8.70 53.13 -7.48
CA ALA A 321 10.04 53.71 -7.29
C ALA A 321 10.26 54.24 -5.85
N PRO A 322 11.49 54.16 -5.29
CA PRO A 322 12.73 53.72 -5.92
C PRO A 322 12.85 52.19 -6.04
N CYS A 323 13.54 51.72 -7.08
CA CYS A 323 13.61 50.30 -7.41
C CYS A 323 15.02 49.84 -7.83
N VAL A 324 15.33 48.55 -7.67
CA VAL A 324 16.60 47.97 -8.17
C VAL A 324 16.49 47.51 -9.62
N GLN A 325 17.52 47.84 -10.39
CA GLN A 325 17.47 47.74 -11.84
C GLN A 325 18.90 47.64 -12.44
N SER A 326 19.18 46.64 -13.27
CA SER A 326 20.51 46.36 -13.85
C SER A 326 20.64 46.81 -15.31
N PHE A 327 21.81 47.31 -15.72
CA PHE A 327 22.12 47.61 -17.13
C PHE A 327 22.86 46.45 -17.81
N ASN A 328 22.54 46.17 -19.08
CA ASN A 328 23.27 45.21 -19.93
C ASN A 328 24.78 45.52 -19.98
N SER A 329 25.16 46.79 -20.09
CA SER A 329 26.57 47.19 -20.06
C SER A 329 27.30 46.88 -18.76
N ASP A 330 26.59 46.83 -17.63
CA ASP A 330 27.13 46.45 -16.33
C ASP A 330 27.16 44.92 -16.13
N GLN A 331 26.17 44.19 -16.65
CA GLN A 331 26.18 42.71 -16.72
C GLN A 331 27.35 42.19 -17.56
N LEU A 332 27.62 42.82 -18.70
CA LEU A 332 28.79 42.52 -19.54
C LEU A 332 30.11 42.71 -18.76
N ALA A 333 30.20 43.75 -17.93
CA ALA A 333 31.35 43.96 -17.05
C ALA A 333 31.45 42.90 -15.93
N GLY A 334 30.30 42.45 -15.41
CA GLY A 334 30.21 41.33 -14.48
C GLY A 334 30.77 40.03 -15.07
N LEU A 335 30.34 39.63 -16.27
CA LEU A 335 30.85 38.44 -16.93
C LEU A 335 32.33 38.58 -17.31
N ASP A 336 32.78 39.77 -17.70
CA ASP A 336 34.19 40.04 -17.96
C ASP A 336 35.05 39.86 -16.70
N TYR A 337 34.58 40.32 -15.53
CA TYR A 337 35.23 40.03 -14.25
C TYR A 337 35.29 38.52 -13.96
N VAL A 338 34.19 37.78 -14.18
CA VAL A 338 34.17 36.32 -13.98
C VAL A 338 35.18 35.63 -14.91
N ILE A 339 35.23 35.96 -16.21
CA ILE A 339 36.19 35.38 -17.17
C ILE A 339 37.64 35.57 -16.69
N ASN A 340 37.98 36.76 -16.21
CA ASN A 340 39.33 37.09 -15.76
C ASN A 340 39.72 36.41 -14.42
N ASN A 341 38.76 35.89 -13.65
CA ASN A 341 38.99 35.26 -12.34
C ASN A 341 38.63 33.77 -12.28
N ALA A 342 37.95 33.20 -13.29
CA ALA A 342 37.37 31.86 -13.29
C ALA A 342 38.34 30.75 -12.82
N ALA A 343 39.55 30.72 -13.37
CA ALA A 343 40.57 29.73 -13.02
C ALA A 343 41.24 30.00 -11.66
N GLY A 344 41.21 31.23 -11.16
CA GLY A 344 41.79 31.59 -9.86
C GLY A 344 40.84 31.35 -8.68
N LEU A 345 39.53 31.41 -8.93
CA LEU A 345 38.46 31.20 -7.94
C LEU A 345 37.74 29.84 -8.11
N ASN A 346 38.18 29.02 -9.07
CA ASN A 346 37.60 27.73 -9.46
C ASN A 346 36.08 27.77 -9.68
N ILE A 347 35.64 28.73 -10.49
CA ILE A 347 34.22 29.01 -10.75
C ILE A 347 33.65 27.90 -11.66
N ALA A 348 32.64 27.17 -11.18
CA ALA A 348 31.98 26.11 -11.94
C ALA A 348 30.77 26.62 -12.75
N SER A 349 30.09 27.64 -12.24
CA SER A 349 28.88 28.21 -12.84
C SER A 349 28.74 29.71 -12.56
N VAL A 350 27.97 30.37 -13.41
CA VAL A 350 27.49 31.75 -13.25
C VAL A 350 25.98 31.71 -13.20
N ASN A 351 25.41 32.29 -12.15
CA ASN A 351 23.99 32.54 -12.01
C ASN A 351 23.66 33.96 -12.47
N MET A 352 22.79 34.08 -13.47
CA MET A 352 22.20 35.34 -13.93
C MET A 352 20.68 35.24 -13.76
N SER A 353 20.21 35.59 -12.56
CA SER A 353 18.80 35.55 -12.14
C SER A 353 18.01 36.74 -12.70
N LEU A 354 18.19 37.00 -13.99
CA LEU A 354 17.80 38.25 -14.64
C LEU A 354 17.45 38.02 -16.13
N GLY A 355 16.37 38.66 -16.59
CA GLY A 355 15.88 38.67 -17.97
C GLY A 355 14.75 39.70 -18.16
N GLY A 356 14.58 40.21 -19.40
CA GLY A 356 13.80 41.43 -19.69
C GLY A 356 12.39 41.32 -20.27
N SER A 357 11.64 42.40 -20.08
CA SER A 357 10.29 42.65 -20.61
C SER A 357 10.26 43.02 -22.11
N ASP A 358 11.42 43.26 -22.74
CA ASP A 358 11.48 43.66 -24.16
C ASP A 358 11.24 42.45 -25.09
N GLU A 359 9.96 42.16 -25.27
CA GLU A 359 9.28 41.17 -26.12
C GLU A 359 10.12 40.53 -27.24
N VAL A 360 10.76 39.39 -26.97
CA VAL A 360 11.26 38.48 -28.01
C VAL A 360 10.16 37.48 -28.38
N SER A 361 9.15 37.94 -29.11
CA SER A 361 7.98 37.16 -29.56
C SER A 361 8.28 36.16 -30.70
N ASN A 362 9.47 35.53 -30.67
CA ASN A 362 9.85 34.42 -31.53
C ASN A 362 10.69 33.40 -30.74
N ALA A 363 10.52 32.11 -31.05
CA ALA A 363 11.32 31.00 -30.55
C ALA A 363 12.74 30.94 -31.17
N SER A 364 13.36 32.10 -31.39
CA SER A 364 14.62 32.27 -32.12
C SER A 364 15.74 32.79 -31.21
N VAL A 365 16.92 32.20 -31.31
CA VAL A 365 18.10 32.61 -30.52
C VAL A 365 18.47 34.07 -30.79
N CYS A 366 18.73 34.84 -29.74
CA CYS A 366 18.99 36.28 -29.80
C CYS A 366 20.49 36.66 -29.95
N ASP A 367 21.32 35.67 -30.30
CA ASP A 367 22.77 35.77 -30.52
C ASP A 367 23.19 36.97 -31.38
N ALA A 368 22.44 37.28 -32.44
CA ALA A 368 22.77 38.38 -33.36
C ALA A 368 22.54 39.77 -32.73
N ASN A 369 21.53 39.91 -31.87
CA ASN A 369 21.23 41.15 -31.15
C ASN A 369 22.17 41.33 -29.95
N ASN A 370 22.62 40.22 -29.36
CA ASN A 370 23.42 40.17 -28.12
C ASN A 370 24.82 39.58 -28.34
N ALA A 371 25.41 39.81 -29.51
CA ALA A 371 26.69 39.22 -29.93
C ALA A 371 27.84 39.44 -28.92
N GLN A 372 27.78 40.53 -28.15
CA GLN A 372 28.66 40.85 -27.04
C GLN A 372 28.50 39.84 -25.89
N MET A 373 27.28 39.69 -25.36
CA MET A 373 26.93 38.79 -24.27
C MET A 373 27.21 37.33 -24.68
N LYS A 374 26.80 36.96 -25.89
CA LYS A 374 27.09 35.67 -26.53
C LYS A 374 28.58 35.32 -26.48
N ASN A 375 29.45 36.28 -26.83
CA ASN A 375 30.89 36.08 -26.89
C ASN A 375 31.54 35.91 -25.50
N LEU A 376 30.97 36.50 -24.44
CA LEU A 376 31.42 36.26 -23.06
C LEU A 376 30.95 34.90 -22.55
N ILE A 377 29.69 34.52 -22.84
CA ILE A 377 29.13 33.20 -22.49
C ILE A 377 29.89 32.06 -23.19
N ASP A 378 30.22 32.21 -24.47
CA ASP A 378 31.06 31.25 -25.20
C ASP A 378 32.46 31.09 -24.59
N GLN A 379 33.06 32.19 -24.12
CA GLN A 379 34.36 32.14 -23.42
C GLN A 379 34.26 31.47 -22.06
N LEU A 380 33.20 31.72 -21.28
CA LEU A 380 32.94 31.05 -20.01
C LEU A 380 32.75 29.55 -20.20
N ARG A 381 31.95 29.13 -21.19
CA ARG A 381 31.74 27.72 -21.51
C ARG A 381 33.03 27.00 -21.91
N VAL A 382 33.90 27.66 -22.69
CA VAL A 382 35.25 27.17 -23.04
C VAL A 382 36.20 27.11 -21.84
N LEU A 383 36.04 27.99 -20.85
CA LEU A 383 36.75 27.93 -19.56
C LEU A 383 36.16 26.86 -18.61
N GLY A 384 35.13 26.13 -19.02
CA GLY A 384 34.47 25.09 -18.23
C GLY A 384 33.45 25.64 -17.22
N VAL A 385 33.04 26.90 -17.36
CA VAL A 385 32.07 27.61 -16.50
C VAL A 385 30.69 27.65 -17.18
N ALA A 386 29.67 27.16 -16.49
CA ALA A 386 28.30 27.12 -16.97
C ALA A 386 27.57 28.45 -16.74
N THR A 387 27.20 29.22 -17.77
CA THR A 387 26.36 30.42 -17.57
C THR A 387 24.88 30.05 -17.62
N VAL A 388 24.21 30.21 -16.49
CA VAL A 388 22.82 29.81 -16.25
C VAL A 388 21.94 31.05 -16.13
N ILE A 389 20.85 31.12 -16.90
CA ILE A 389 20.04 32.34 -17.09
C ILE A 389 18.54 32.03 -16.98
N ALA A 390 17.78 32.96 -16.39
CA ALA A 390 16.32 32.90 -16.28
C ALA A 390 15.62 32.94 -17.65
N SER A 391 14.49 32.23 -17.81
CA SER A 391 13.68 32.34 -19.04
C SER A 391 12.83 33.63 -19.13
N GLY A 392 12.52 34.25 -17.98
CA GLY A 392 11.67 35.44 -17.85
C GLY A 392 10.30 35.13 -17.24
N ASN A 393 9.60 36.16 -16.75
CA ASN A 393 8.45 36.04 -15.82
C ASN A 393 7.12 36.54 -16.40
N ASP A 394 7.06 36.73 -17.72
CA ASP A 394 5.97 37.39 -18.45
C ASP A 394 4.84 36.43 -18.87
N GLY A 395 5.01 35.12 -18.62
CA GLY A 395 4.05 34.07 -18.99
C GLY A 395 4.02 33.72 -20.48
N PHE A 396 5.00 34.15 -21.28
CA PHE A 396 5.06 33.86 -22.71
C PHE A 396 5.12 32.36 -23.00
N ASN A 397 4.42 31.90 -24.06
CA ASN A 397 4.31 30.49 -24.47
C ASN A 397 5.07 30.15 -25.78
N THR A 398 5.95 31.06 -26.21
CA THR A 398 6.72 30.93 -27.46
C THR A 398 8.12 31.54 -27.39
N GLY A 399 8.40 32.39 -26.39
CA GLY A 399 9.60 33.22 -26.31
C GLY A 399 10.37 33.05 -25.00
N VAL A 400 11.59 33.57 -24.99
CA VAL A 400 12.48 33.64 -23.82
C VAL A 400 13.10 35.04 -23.82
N SER A 401 13.19 35.66 -22.65
CA SER A 401 13.70 37.02 -22.51
C SER A 401 15.20 37.13 -22.81
N GLU A 402 15.66 38.31 -23.25
CA GLU A 402 17.10 38.62 -23.26
C GLU A 402 17.60 38.75 -21.80
N PRO A 403 18.78 38.19 -21.41
CA PRO A 403 19.76 37.49 -22.24
C PRO A 403 19.59 35.95 -22.31
N GLY A 404 18.54 35.38 -21.70
CA GLY A 404 18.30 33.92 -21.68
C GLY A 404 18.16 33.27 -23.06
N CYS A 405 17.68 34.00 -24.06
CA CYS A 405 17.56 33.52 -25.46
C CYS A 405 18.90 33.29 -26.20
N ILE A 406 20.04 33.26 -25.51
CA ILE A 406 21.39 33.06 -26.08
C ILE A 406 21.70 31.57 -26.23
N SER A 407 22.10 31.14 -27.43
CA SER A 407 22.25 29.72 -27.80
C SER A 407 23.34 28.91 -27.09
N SER A 408 24.13 29.54 -26.21
CA SER A 408 25.16 28.87 -25.39
C SER A 408 25.00 29.08 -23.88
N ALA A 409 23.96 29.81 -23.46
CA ALA A 409 23.51 29.85 -22.09
C ALA A 409 22.82 28.52 -21.71
N ILE A 410 22.59 28.31 -20.43
CA ILE A 410 21.69 27.28 -19.91
C ILE A 410 20.43 27.99 -19.42
N THR A 411 19.36 27.88 -20.20
CA THR A 411 18.13 28.63 -20.04
C THR A 411 17.16 27.88 -19.14
N VAL A 412 16.69 28.51 -18.06
CA VAL A 412 15.90 27.82 -17.03
C VAL A 412 14.51 28.43 -16.79
N GLY A 413 13.48 27.61 -16.98
CA GLY A 413 12.09 27.92 -16.63
C GLY A 413 11.67 27.38 -15.26
N ALA A 414 10.60 27.93 -14.69
CA ALA A 414 10.13 27.60 -13.35
C ALA A 414 9.06 26.49 -13.32
N THR A 415 9.15 25.60 -12.34
CA THR A 415 8.04 24.71 -11.94
C THR A 415 7.50 25.02 -10.55
N THR A 416 6.28 24.57 -10.31
CA THR A 416 5.75 24.32 -8.96
C THR A 416 6.39 23.07 -8.35
N LYS A 417 6.22 22.89 -7.03
CA LYS A 417 6.67 21.68 -6.31
C LYS A 417 5.86 20.42 -6.67
N ALA A 418 4.76 20.59 -7.40
CA ALA A 418 3.90 19.53 -7.92
C ALA A 418 4.18 19.23 -9.40
N ASP A 419 5.39 19.55 -9.88
CA ASP A 419 5.87 19.23 -11.23
C ASP A 419 4.97 19.73 -12.38
N ALA A 420 4.39 20.92 -12.20
CA ALA A 420 3.75 21.69 -13.27
C ALA A 420 4.51 23.01 -13.51
N VAL A 421 4.63 23.45 -14.77
CA VAL A 421 5.28 24.72 -15.13
C VAL A 421 4.53 25.91 -14.50
N ALA A 422 5.28 26.90 -13.99
CA ALA A 422 4.70 28.08 -13.36
C ALA A 422 3.99 28.96 -14.40
N GLY A 423 2.80 29.47 -14.09
CA GLY A 423 2.00 30.27 -15.03
C GLY A 423 2.67 31.58 -15.49
N PHE A 424 3.59 32.13 -14.69
CA PHE A 424 4.44 33.27 -15.06
C PHE A 424 5.69 32.87 -15.85
N SER A 425 6.09 31.59 -15.87
CA SER A 425 7.32 31.19 -16.56
C SER A 425 7.16 31.45 -18.05
N ASN A 426 8.11 32.16 -18.64
CA ASN A 426 8.27 32.10 -20.09
C ASN A 426 8.64 30.67 -20.49
N SER A 427 8.10 30.23 -21.63
CA SER A 427 8.22 28.91 -22.26
C SER A 427 8.60 29.06 -23.73
N SER A 428 9.54 28.22 -24.18
CA SER A 428 9.94 28.09 -25.57
C SER A 428 10.78 26.83 -25.77
N GLN A 429 10.98 26.44 -27.02
CA GLN A 429 11.95 25.39 -27.37
C GLN A 429 13.39 25.74 -26.98
N LEU A 430 13.68 27.04 -26.77
CA LEU A 430 14.96 27.55 -26.27
C LEU A 430 15.26 27.23 -24.80
N ILE A 431 14.30 26.75 -24.01
CA ILE A 431 14.56 26.35 -22.62
C ILE A 431 15.36 25.05 -22.58
N ASP A 432 16.40 25.02 -21.77
CA ASP A 432 17.30 23.87 -21.64
C ASP A 432 16.84 22.92 -20.53
N LEU A 433 16.47 23.50 -19.39
CA LEU A 433 16.14 22.81 -18.16
C LEU A 433 14.96 23.51 -17.46
N LEU A 434 14.26 22.76 -16.62
CA LEU A 434 13.37 23.31 -15.62
C LEU A 434 13.92 23.06 -14.22
N ALA A 435 13.57 23.92 -13.28
CA ALA A 435 13.74 23.68 -11.86
C ALA A 435 12.66 24.45 -11.09
N PRO A 436 12.44 24.18 -9.79
CA PRO A 436 11.34 24.81 -9.07
C PRO A 436 11.50 26.35 -8.98
N GLY A 437 10.37 27.05 -8.98
CA GLY A 437 10.28 28.53 -8.97
C GLY A 437 9.06 29.14 -8.27
N VAL A 438 8.13 28.35 -7.69
CA VAL A 438 6.87 28.86 -7.08
C VAL A 438 6.77 28.62 -5.56
N SER A 439 6.44 29.69 -4.82
CA SER A 439 6.19 29.78 -3.36
C SER A 439 7.36 29.35 -2.47
N ILE A 440 8.50 30.05 -2.53
CA ILE A 440 9.76 29.54 -2.00
C ILE A 440 10.72 30.65 -1.44
N SER A 441 11.21 30.46 -0.18
CA SER A 441 12.11 31.24 0.76
C SER A 441 13.58 30.78 1.16
N ALA A 442 14.61 31.55 0.87
CA ALA A 442 16.00 31.36 1.33
C ALA A 442 16.49 32.64 2.04
N ALA A 443 17.80 32.89 2.11
CA ALA A 443 18.35 34.00 2.88
C ALA A 443 17.84 35.36 2.40
N TYR A 444 17.24 36.11 3.32
CA TYR A 444 17.08 37.55 3.22
C TYR A 444 18.31 38.22 3.87
N PRO A 445 18.75 39.43 3.45
CA PRO A 445 19.96 40.05 3.98
C PRO A 445 20.08 40.12 5.51
N PHE A 446 21.33 40.16 5.97
CA PHE A 446 21.65 40.41 7.37
C PHE A 446 21.38 41.88 7.71
N VAL A 447 20.38 42.12 8.54
CA VAL A 447 19.91 43.45 8.96
C VAL A 447 19.46 43.38 10.43
N GLY A 448 19.42 44.50 11.16
CA GLY A 448 19.12 44.50 12.60
C GLY A 448 20.12 43.76 13.50
N GLY A 449 21.20 43.22 12.93
CA GLY A 449 22.10 42.28 13.60
C GLY A 449 21.63 40.83 13.59
N GLN A 450 20.67 40.46 12.72
CA GLN A 450 20.06 39.13 12.62
C GLN A 450 20.13 38.56 11.19
N SER A 451 20.05 37.23 11.07
CA SER A 451 19.83 36.52 9.81
C SER A 451 18.34 36.21 9.62
N TYR A 452 17.82 36.44 8.41
CA TYR A 452 16.41 36.27 8.07
C TYR A 452 16.22 35.35 6.84
N ALA A 453 14.97 34.97 6.55
CA ALA A 453 14.58 34.27 5.32
C ALA A 453 13.21 34.78 4.82
N ALA A 454 12.98 34.83 3.50
CA ALA A 454 11.80 35.47 2.90
C ALA A 454 11.24 34.71 1.68
N THR A 455 9.93 34.39 1.67
CA THR A 455 9.28 33.46 0.70
C THR A 455 8.69 34.18 -0.50
N GLN A 456 9.10 33.81 -1.71
CA GLN A 456 8.83 34.57 -2.94
C GLN A 456 8.74 33.65 -4.19
N SER A 457 8.89 34.14 -5.44
CA SER A 457 8.76 33.33 -6.69
C SER A 457 9.40 33.96 -7.95
N GLY A 458 9.70 33.16 -8.98
CA GLY A 458 10.22 33.59 -10.29
C GLY A 458 10.80 32.44 -11.15
N THR A 459 11.34 32.72 -12.35
CA THR A 459 12.14 31.79 -13.20
C THR A 459 13.63 31.84 -12.92
N SER A 460 14.08 33.01 -12.49
CA SER A 460 15.37 33.39 -11.92
C SER A 460 15.81 32.60 -10.67
N MET A 461 15.18 31.43 -10.46
CA MET A 461 14.90 30.62 -9.27
C MET A 461 15.28 29.18 -9.53
N ALA A 462 14.66 28.67 -10.58
CA ALA A 462 15.15 27.54 -11.31
C ALA A 462 16.62 27.77 -11.72
N THR A 463 16.97 29.02 -12.04
CA THR A 463 18.32 29.48 -12.39
C THR A 463 19.38 29.13 -11.30
N PRO A 464 19.31 29.60 -10.04
CA PRO A 464 20.29 29.27 -9.00
C PRO A 464 20.25 27.81 -8.56
N HIS A 465 19.12 27.10 -8.69
CA HIS A 465 19.13 25.64 -8.54
C HIS A 465 20.05 24.96 -9.55
N VAL A 466 19.91 25.31 -10.84
CA VAL A 466 20.73 24.75 -11.91
C VAL A 466 22.18 25.22 -11.74
N ALA A 467 22.44 26.49 -11.46
CA ALA A 467 23.80 26.98 -11.20
C ALA A 467 24.47 26.26 -10.01
N GLY A 468 23.73 26.03 -8.93
CA GLY A 468 24.18 25.23 -7.79
C GLY A 468 24.37 23.75 -8.16
N ALA A 469 23.50 23.16 -8.97
CA ALA A 469 23.64 21.78 -9.47
C ALA A 469 24.91 21.61 -10.31
N PHE A 470 25.26 22.59 -11.16
CA PHE A 470 26.53 22.58 -11.90
C PHE A 470 27.75 22.60 -10.96
N ALA A 471 27.71 23.36 -9.86
CA ALA A 471 28.79 23.37 -8.87
C ALA A 471 28.85 22.06 -8.06
N LEU A 472 27.70 21.54 -7.63
CA LEU A 472 27.60 20.26 -6.91
C LEU A 472 28.10 19.09 -7.77
N LEU A 473 27.64 18.99 -9.02
CA LEU A 473 28.04 17.95 -9.96
C LEU A 473 29.50 18.08 -10.40
N ARG A 474 30.06 19.31 -10.53
CA ARG A 474 31.49 19.51 -10.78
C ARG A 474 32.36 19.15 -9.57
N SER A 475 31.88 19.34 -8.35
CA SER A 475 32.58 18.91 -7.13
C SER A 475 32.62 17.38 -7.03
N ALA A 476 31.48 16.71 -7.29
CA ALA A 476 31.40 15.24 -7.35
C ALA A 476 32.15 14.63 -8.55
N ASN A 477 32.16 15.33 -9.70
CA ASN A 477 32.75 14.87 -10.97
C ASN A 477 33.73 15.92 -11.54
N PRO A 478 34.95 16.09 -10.97
CA PRO A 478 35.85 17.19 -11.32
C PRO A 478 36.29 17.28 -12.80
N GLY A 479 36.20 16.17 -13.54
CA GLY A 479 36.55 16.11 -14.96
C GLY A 479 35.40 16.36 -15.93
N ALA A 480 34.14 16.47 -15.47
CA ALA A 480 32.98 16.60 -16.33
C ALA A 480 32.88 18.01 -16.95
N THR A 481 32.70 18.11 -18.28
CA THR A 481 32.54 19.40 -18.96
C THR A 481 31.19 20.07 -18.65
N VAL A 482 31.01 21.33 -19.05
CA VAL A 482 29.69 21.98 -19.01
C VAL A 482 28.68 21.18 -19.84
N ASP A 483 29.07 20.76 -21.05
CA ASP A 483 28.20 20.02 -21.96
C ASP A 483 27.77 18.67 -21.36
N GLN A 484 28.67 17.94 -20.69
CA GLN A 484 28.35 16.65 -20.04
C GLN A 484 27.42 16.80 -18.84
N ILE A 485 27.61 17.84 -18.03
CA ILE A 485 26.72 18.11 -16.88
C ILE A 485 25.34 18.55 -17.37
N GLU A 486 25.28 19.36 -18.44
CA GLU A 486 24.03 19.78 -19.08
C GLU A 486 23.30 18.60 -19.73
N GLU A 487 24.02 17.72 -20.44
CA GLU A 487 23.50 16.49 -21.04
C GLU A 487 22.94 15.55 -19.96
N ALA A 488 23.66 15.35 -18.86
CA ALA A 488 23.18 14.55 -17.73
C ALA A 488 21.87 15.13 -17.15
N LEU A 489 21.84 16.42 -16.82
CA LEU A 489 20.64 17.09 -16.29
C LEU A 489 19.45 17.06 -17.27
N LYS A 490 19.71 17.12 -18.58
CA LYS A 490 18.69 16.98 -19.64
C LYS A 490 18.20 15.54 -19.82
N ALA A 491 19.08 14.56 -19.69
CA ALA A 491 18.77 13.15 -19.88
C ALA A 491 18.03 12.54 -18.68
N THR A 492 18.31 13.01 -17.46
CA THR A 492 17.80 12.40 -16.21
C THR A 492 16.77 13.22 -15.46
N GLY A 493 16.51 14.48 -15.86
CA GLY A 493 15.48 15.31 -15.25
C GLY A 493 14.06 14.79 -15.56
N THR A 494 13.16 14.91 -14.59
CA THR A 494 11.74 14.52 -14.72
C THR A 494 11.09 15.32 -15.85
N PRO A 495 10.60 14.70 -16.94
CA PRO A 495 10.05 15.42 -18.08
C PRO A 495 8.68 16.02 -17.75
N ILE A 496 8.60 17.36 -17.77
CA ILE A 496 7.38 18.13 -17.47
C ILE A 496 6.79 18.67 -18.76
N ASP A 497 5.50 18.46 -18.97
CA ASP A 497 4.73 19.05 -20.05
C ASP A 497 4.21 20.43 -19.66
N ASP A 498 4.52 21.47 -20.44
CA ASP A 498 3.86 22.76 -20.31
C ASP A 498 2.49 22.72 -20.99
N GLY A 499 1.45 22.43 -20.22
CA GLY A 499 0.06 22.35 -20.70
C GLY A 499 -0.51 23.63 -21.32
N ARG A 500 0.27 24.72 -21.44
CA ARG A 500 -0.07 25.94 -22.20
C ARG A 500 0.30 25.85 -23.69
N ASP A 501 1.31 25.03 -24.05
CA ASP A 501 1.86 24.96 -25.41
C ASP A 501 2.29 23.55 -25.88
N GLY A 502 2.38 22.56 -24.97
CA GLY A 502 2.79 21.18 -25.25
C GLY A 502 4.31 20.98 -25.34
N ILE A 503 5.12 21.93 -24.85
CA ILE A 503 6.58 21.82 -24.83
C ILE A 503 7.01 21.05 -23.57
N ILE A 504 7.49 19.83 -23.78
CA ILE A 504 8.06 19.00 -22.71
C ILE A 504 9.52 19.39 -22.45
N LYS A 505 9.88 19.69 -21.19
CA LYS A 505 11.26 19.98 -20.75
C LYS A 505 11.61 19.27 -19.43
N PRO A 506 12.87 18.85 -19.22
CA PRO A 506 13.28 18.10 -18.04
C PRO A 506 13.48 19.01 -16.81
N ARG A 507 12.74 18.73 -15.73
CA ARG A 507 12.95 19.31 -14.40
C ARG A 507 14.07 18.56 -13.69
N ILE A 508 15.14 19.25 -13.31
CA ILE A 508 16.40 18.60 -12.91
C ILE A 508 16.27 17.56 -11.79
N ARG A 509 17.11 16.53 -11.90
CA ARG A 509 17.37 15.49 -10.91
C ARG A 509 18.89 15.32 -10.79
N VAL A 510 19.46 15.98 -9.77
CA VAL A 510 20.91 16.12 -9.56
C VAL A 510 21.53 14.81 -9.06
N ASP A 511 20.75 14.01 -8.33
CA ASP A 511 21.05 12.64 -7.97
C ASP A 511 21.24 11.75 -9.22
N LEU A 512 20.24 11.69 -10.09
CA LEU A 512 20.30 10.86 -11.29
C LEU A 512 21.34 11.37 -12.30
N ALA A 513 21.54 12.69 -12.37
CA ALA A 513 22.57 13.30 -13.23
C ALA A 513 23.99 12.98 -12.72
N ASN A 514 24.19 12.86 -11.41
CA ASN A 514 25.45 12.37 -10.85
C ASN A 514 25.70 10.91 -11.26
N ASP A 515 24.72 10.02 -11.12
CA ASP A 515 24.84 8.62 -11.52
C ASP A 515 25.11 8.47 -13.03
N PHE A 516 24.48 9.31 -13.87
CA PHE A 516 24.73 9.37 -15.32
C PHE A 516 26.19 9.77 -15.64
N LEU A 517 26.74 10.76 -14.93
CA LEU A 517 28.14 11.16 -15.08
C LEU A 517 29.11 10.07 -14.59
N GLN A 518 28.86 9.46 -13.43
CA GLN A 518 29.72 8.41 -12.87
C GLN A 518 29.68 7.10 -13.69
N SER A 519 28.55 6.78 -14.33
CA SER A 519 28.42 5.64 -15.25
C SER A 519 28.97 5.89 -16.66
N GLY A 520 29.34 7.14 -16.99
CA GLY A 520 29.88 7.52 -18.29
C GLY A 520 28.83 7.62 -19.41
N GLY A 521 27.59 8.02 -19.08
CA GLY A 521 26.49 8.15 -20.03
C GLY A 521 25.62 6.91 -20.16
N GLY A 522 25.28 6.27 -19.03
CA GLY A 522 24.43 5.08 -18.98
C GLY A 522 23.01 5.31 -19.54
N SER A 523 22.40 4.26 -20.09
CA SER A 523 21.01 4.34 -20.56
C SER A 523 20.03 4.15 -19.42
N LEU A 524 19.13 5.12 -19.25
CA LEU A 524 17.89 4.93 -18.52
C LEU A 524 16.95 3.97 -19.27
N GLY A 525 16.04 3.33 -18.54
CA GLY A 525 14.70 3.11 -19.08
C GLY A 525 14.42 1.84 -19.89
N ASP A 526 15.09 0.71 -19.67
CA ASP A 526 14.49 -0.61 -19.98
C ASP A 526 14.01 -1.29 -18.69
N VAL A 527 12.98 -0.70 -18.08
CA VAL A 527 12.24 -1.35 -17.00
C VAL A 527 11.14 -2.22 -17.61
N THR A 528 11.24 -3.52 -17.36
CA THR A 528 10.29 -4.54 -17.80
C THR A 528 9.34 -4.90 -16.65
N LEU A 529 8.07 -5.13 -16.98
CA LEU A 529 7.04 -5.59 -16.04
C LEU A 529 6.76 -7.06 -16.30
N SER A 530 6.73 -7.89 -15.26
CA SER A 530 6.37 -9.31 -15.36
C SER A 530 5.51 -9.76 -14.17
N PRO A 531 4.37 -10.45 -14.40
CA PRO A 531 3.76 -10.71 -15.69
C PRO A 531 3.03 -9.46 -16.23
N ILE A 532 3.02 -9.27 -17.55
CA ILE A 532 2.17 -8.25 -18.20
C ILE A 532 0.69 -8.70 -18.21
N SER A 533 0.43 -10.01 -18.10
CA SER A 533 -0.93 -10.53 -18.03
C SER A 533 -1.65 -10.06 -16.77
N GLY A 534 -2.93 -9.70 -16.94
CA GLY A 534 -3.82 -9.40 -15.84
C GLY A 534 -4.16 -10.59 -14.96
N PHE A 535 -5.15 -10.44 -14.07
CA PHE A 535 -5.75 -11.55 -13.34
C PHE A 535 -7.22 -11.32 -13.00
N LEU A 536 -7.89 -12.41 -12.65
CA LEU A 536 -9.21 -12.41 -12.04
C LEU A 536 -9.03 -12.57 -10.53
N ALA A 537 -9.48 -11.60 -9.75
CA ALA A 537 -9.70 -11.77 -8.32
C ALA A 537 -11.17 -12.15 -8.11
N SER A 538 -11.39 -13.39 -7.68
CA SER A 538 -12.70 -13.91 -7.25
C SER A 538 -12.62 -14.17 -5.75
N GLY A 539 -13.70 -13.89 -5.03
CA GLY A 539 -13.79 -14.10 -3.59
C GLY A 539 -15.18 -13.74 -3.05
N ASP A 540 -15.52 -14.30 -1.90
CA ASP A 540 -16.84 -14.22 -1.30
C ASP A 540 -17.06 -12.83 -0.69
N PHE A 541 -18.21 -12.22 -0.97
CA PHE A 541 -18.48 -10.88 -0.50
C PHE A 541 -18.49 -10.81 1.04
N GLY A 542 -17.72 -9.88 1.60
CA GLY A 542 -17.47 -9.75 3.04
C GLY A 542 -16.23 -10.50 3.58
N VAL A 543 -15.71 -11.51 2.87
CA VAL A 543 -14.58 -12.34 3.36
C VAL A 543 -13.27 -11.89 2.71
N ALA A 544 -12.58 -10.93 3.30
CA ALA A 544 -11.37 -10.31 2.73
C ALA A 544 -10.23 -11.29 2.39
N SER A 545 -10.12 -12.42 3.09
CA SER A 545 -9.11 -13.46 2.86
C SER A 545 -9.41 -14.40 1.68
N SER A 546 -10.59 -14.31 1.07
CA SER A 546 -10.96 -15.15 -0.09
C SER A 546 -10.40 -14.62 -1.42
N PHE A 547 -10.12 -13.32 -1.51
CA PHE A 547 -9.68 -12.68 -2.75
C PHE A 547 -8.20 -12.95 -3.03
N ALA A 548 -7.93 -13.54 -4.19
CA ALA A 548 -6.57 -13.67 -4.70
C ALA A 548 -5.90 -12.30 -4.84
N SER A 549 -4.65 -12.19 -4.37
CA SER A 549 -3.72 -11.11 -4.70
C SER A 549 -2.74 -11.57 -5.79
N LYS A 550 -1.99 -10.64 -6.38
CA LYS A 550 -0.95 -10.96 -7.37
C LYS A 550 0.25 -10.05 -7.26
N GLU A 551 1.42 -10.68 -7.17
CA GLU A 551 2.71 -10.01 -7.25
C GLU A 551 3.05 -9.64 -8.71
N TYR A 552 3.50 -8.41 -8.91
CA TYR A 552 4.07 -7.90 -10.15
C TYR A 552 5.53 -7.52 -9.91
N THR A 553 6.41 -8.06 -10.74
CA THR A 553 7.85 -7.84 -10.70
C THR A 553 8.24 -6.76 -11.71
N LEU A 554 8.93 -5.72 -11.24
CA LEU A 554 9.57 -4.70 -12.05
C LEU A 554 11.08 -4.99 -12.10
N THR A 555 11.63 -5.20 -13.30
CA THR A 555 13.06 -5.50 -13.50
C THR A 555 13.71 -4.41 -14.35
N ASN A 556 14.71 -3.73 -13.80
CA ASN A 556 15.44 -2.65 -14.47
C ASN A 556 16.67 -3.20 -15.21
N ASN A 557 16.55 -3.36 -16.52
CA ASN A 557 17.65 -3.78 -17.40
C ASN A 557 18.57 -2.60 -17.80
N GLY A 558 18.22 -1.37 -17.41
CA GLY A 558 19.06 -0.18 -17.61
C GLY A 558 20.29 -0.17 -16.71
N THR A 559 21.30 0.61 -17.11
CA THR A 559 22.55 0.76 -16.34
C THR A 559 22.47 1.79 -15.22
N LEU A 560 21.31 2.47 -15.09
CA LEU A 560 21.03 3.53 -14.13
C LEU A 560 19.79 3.20 -13.29
N SER A 561 19.78 3.69 -12.05
CA SER A 561 18.67 3.56 -11.10
C SER A 561 17.37 4.14 -11.69
N ALA A 562 16.22 3.50 -11.41
CA ALA A 562 14.91 3.98 -11.86
C ALA A 562 13.93 4.08 -10.68
N THR A 563 13.10 5.13 -10.67
CA THR A 563 11.93 5.21 -9.79
C THR A 563 10.67 4.78 -10.54
N TYR A 564 9.70 4.23 -9.79
CA TYR A 564 8.37 3.90 -10.30
C TYR A 564 7.29 4.42 -9.35
N THR A 565 6.11 4.61 -9.93
CA THR A 565 4.84 4.78 -9.22
C THR A 565 3.85 3.75 -9.75
N VAL A 566 2.93 3.30 -8.90
CA VAL A 566 1.83 2.40 -9.29
C VAL A 566 0.49 2.97 -8.86
N SER A 567 -0.51 2.81 -9.73
CA SER A 567 -1.85 3.37 -9.55
C SER A 567 -2.92 2.42 -10.07
N GLY A 568 -4.13 2.53 -9.54
CA GLY A 568 -5.32 1.82 -10.02
C GLY A 568 -6.41 2.81 -10.40
N ASN A 569 -7.11 2.58 -11.51
CA ASN A 569 -8.23 3.43 -11.94
C ASN A 569 -9.55 3.20 -11.16
N ARG A 570 -9.54 2.30 -10.17
CA ARG A 570 -10.68 2.00 -9.28
C ARG A 570 -10.23 2.05 -7.83
N ASN A 571 -11.08 2.59 -6.97
CA ASN A 571 -10.88 2.68 -5.52
C ASN A 571 -10.83 1.31 -4.81
N TRP A 572 -11.31 0.23 -5.45
CA TRP A 572 -11.22 -1.12 -4.92
C TRP A 572 -9.90 -1.84 -5.19
N ILE A 573 -8.97 -1.25 -5.96
CA ILE A 573 -7.63 -1.81 -6.19
C ILE A 573 -6.70 -1.38 -5.05
N GLY A 574 -6.08 -2.36 -4.38
CA GLY A 574 -5.13 -2.16 -3.29
C GLY A 574 -3.70 -2.46 -3.72
N PHE A 575 -2.73 -1.79 -3.07
CA PHE A 575 -1.30 -1.99 -3.24
C PHE A 575 -0.64 -2.06 -1.86
N ASP A 576 0.40 -2.88 -1.72
CA ASP A 576 1.30 -2.90 -0.56
C ASP A 576 2.26 -1.68 -0.56
N GLU A 577 2.74 -1.30 -1.74
CA GLU A 577 3.58 -0.13 -1.99
C GLU A 577 3.09 0.64 -3.23
N THR A 578 3.13 1.98 -3.19
CA THR A 578 2.64 2.84 -4.29
C THR A 578 3.77 3.54 -5.06
N THR A 579 4.97 3.66 -4.49
CA THR A 579 6.16 4.24 -5.13
C THR A 579 7.43 3.55 -4.60
N GLY A 580 8.52 3.59 -5.37
CA GLY A 580 9.80 3.06 -4.91
C GLY A 580 10.94 3.19 -5.91
N PHE A 581 12.06 2.53 -5.60
CA PHE A 581 13.30 2.52 -6.40
C PHE A 581 13.60 1.11 -6.94
N ILE A 582 14.17 1.04 -8.14
CA ILE A 582 14.64 -0.18 -8.79
C ILE A 582 16.12 0.00 -9.12
N ALA A 583 16.97 -0.79 -8.47
CA ALA A 583 18.42 -0.77 -8.66
C ALA A 583 18.82 -1.03 -10.13
N PRO A 584 19.97 -0.52 -10.60
CA PRO A 584 20.43 -0.74 -11.98
C PRO A 584 20.90 -2.18 -12.22
N ASN A 585 21.16 -2.50 -13.50
CA ASN A 585 21.83 -3.72 -13.96
C ASN A 585 21.13 -5.03 -13.57
N GLY A 586 19.81 -5.09 -13.74
CA GLY A 586 18.98 -6.24 -13.41
C GLY A 586 18.41 -6.21 -11.99
N GLY A 587 18.38 -5.04 -11.33
CA GLY A 587 17.68 -4.86 -10.07
C GLY A 587 16.18 -5.12 -10.20
N ILE A 588 15.59 -5.67 -9.15
CA ILE A 588 14.21 -6.15 -9.11
C ILE A 588 13.47 -5.50 -7.94
N GLN A 589 12.23 -5.07 -8.20
CA GLN A 589 11.26 -4.66 -7.19
C GLN A 589 9.93 -5.42 -7.38
N LYS A 590 9.13 -5.59 -6.32
CA LYS A 590 7.93 -6.44 -6.29
C LYS A 590 6.77 -5.71 -5.62
N VAL A 591 5.67 -5.54 -6.34
CA VAL A 591 4.42 -4.93 -5.86
C VAL A 591 3.33 -6.00 -5.78
N VAL A 592 2.67 -6.15 -4.62
CA VAL A 592 1.50 -7.03 -4.45
C VAL A 592 0.20 -6.23 -4.64
N VAL A 593 -0.47 -6.49 -5.76
CA VAL A 593 -1.80 -5.94 -6.04
C VAL A 593 -2.87 -6.80 -5.36
N SER A 594 -3.81 -6.16 -4.67
CA SER A 594 -4.85 -6.77 -3.84
C SER A 594 -6.21 -6.11 -4.05
N VAL A 595 -7.24 -6.60 -3.34
CA VAL A 595 -8.63 -6.12 -3.45
C VAL A 595 -9.07 -5.49 -2.12
N VAL A 596 -9.58 -4.26 -2.18
CA VAL A 596 -10.01 -3.47 -1.02
C VAL A 596 -11.52 -3.65 -0.81
N MET A 597 -11.88 -4.60 0.05
CA MET A 597 -13.29 -5.00 0.31
C MET A 597 -14.24 -3.86 0.65
N ALA A 598 -13.78 -2.82 1.36
CA ALA A 598 -14.62 -1.69 1.76
C ALA A 598 -15.16 -0.86 0.59
N ASN A 599 -14.64 -1.07 -0.62
CA ASN A 599 -14.94 -0.30 -1.83
C ASN A 599 -15.66 -1.14 -2.91
N ILE A 600 -16.25 -2.29 -2.54
CA ILE A 600 -16.90 -3.27 -3.42
C ILE A 600 -18.34 -3.52 -2.97
N THR A 601 -19.20 -3.98 -3.90
CA THR A 601 -20.55 -4.50 -3.62
C THR A 601 -20.68 -5.99 -3.93
N ALA A 602 -21.71 -6.65 -3.40
CA ALA A 602 -22.11 -7.99 -3.82
C ALA A 602 -22.52 -8.02 -5.31
N GLY A 603 -22.33 -9.16 -5.99
CA GLY A 603 -22.65 -9.33 -7.42
C GLY A 603 -21.78 -8.50 -8.39
N GLN A 604 -20.77 -7.79 -7.89
CA GLN A 604 -19.95 -6.89 -8.69
C GLN A 604 -19.03 -7.68 -9.61
N THR A 605 -19.27 -7.55 -10.92
CA THR A 605 -18.29 -7.87 -11.95
C THR A 605 -17.76 -6.56 -12.54
N ASP A 606 -16.50 -6.23 -12.29
CA ASP A 606 -15.90 -4.96 -12.71
C ASP A 606 -14.45 -5.10 -13.19
N ASN A 607 -14.06 -4.24 -14.13
CA ASN A 607 -12.73 -4.24 -14.74
C ASN A 607 -11.96 -2.99 -14.32
N GLY A 608 -10.81 -3.23 -13.70
CA GLY A 608 -9.80 -2.25 -13.32
C GLY A 608 -8.55 -2.32 -14.21
N VAL A 609 -7.81 -1.23 -14.22
CA VAL A 609 -6.51 -1.08 -14.88
C VAL A 609 -5.51 -0.62 -13.82
N ILE A 610 -4.51 -1.47 -13.59
CA ILE A 610 -3.29 -1.14 -12.86
C ILE A 610 -2.35 -0.46 -13.85
N THR A 611 -1.76 0.67 -13.48
CA THR A 611 -0.73 1.35 -14.28
C THR A 611 0.50 1.61 -13.44
N PHE A 612 1.60 0.99 -13.85
CA PHE A 612 2.95 1.29 -13.40
C PHE A 612 3.55 2.35 -14.31
N THR A 613 4.01 3.46 -13.75
CA THR A 613 4.72 4.52 -14.48
C THR A 613 6.16 4.54 -14.00
N VAL A 614 7.11 4.57 -14.93
CA VAL A 614 8.55 4.62 -14.63
C VAL A 614 9.09 5.98 -15.05
N ASP A 615 9.64 6.73 -14.10
CA ASP A 615 10.01 8.14 -14.32
C ASP A 615 11.18 8.28 -15.30
N ALA A 616 12.05 7.27 -15.34
CA ALA A 616 13.26 7.20 -16.15
C ALA A 616 13.03 7.23 -17.68
N ASN A 617 11.79 7.07 -18.15
CA ASN A 617 11.46 6.95 -19.58
C ASN A 617 9.98 7.25 -19.92
N THR A 618 9.20 7.79 -18.97
CA THR A 618 7.72 7.95 -19.02
C THR A 618 6.94 6.73 -19.51
N SER A 619 7.53 5.53 -19.45
CA SER A 619 6.89 4.32 -19.93
C SER A 619 5.84 3.86 -18.93
N THR A 620 4.58 4.06 -19.28
CA THR A 620 3.49 3.32 -18.66
C THR A 620 3.55 1.85 -19.06
N ARG A 621 3.31 0.98 -18.09
CA ARG A 621 3.05 -0.45 -18.25
C ARG A 621 1.77 -0.76 -17.50
N SER A 622 0.76 -1.25 -18.19
CA SER A 622 -0.55 -1.50 -17.57
C SER A 622 -0.92 -2.97 -17.60
N ALA A 623 -1.58 -3.41 -16.55
CA ALA A 623 -2.17 -4.75 -16.43
C ALA A 623 -3.64 -4.63 -16.02
N SER A 624 -4.50 -5.49 -16.56
CA SER A 624 -5.92 -5.53 -16.19
C SER A 624 -6.13 -6.33 -14.90
N LEU A 625 -7.04 -5.88 -14.06
CA LEU A 625 -7.55 -6.65 -12.94
C LEU A 625 -9.06 -6.73 -13.07
N ASN A 626 -9.58 -7.94 -13.22
CA ASN A 626 -11.02 -8.18 -13.25
C ASN A 626 -11.42 -8.67 -11.86
N VAL A 627 -12.50 -8.14 -11.29
CA VAL A 627 -13.10 -8.62 -10.05
C VAL A 627 -14.43 -9.30 -10.36
N LYS A 628 -14.70 -10.43 -9.72
CA LYS A 628 -16.05 -11.02 -9.58
C LYS A 628 -16.33 -11.27 -8.11
N THR A 629 -17.43 -10.74 -7.57
CA THR A 629 -17.95 -11.13 -6.25
C THR A 629 -19.19 -12.01 -6.40
N PRO A 630 -19.08 -13.35 -6.31
CA PRO A 630 -20.25 -14.21 -6.11
C PRO A 630 -21.05 -13.80 -4.87
N VAL A 631 -22.35 -14.10 -4.87
CA VAL A 631 -23.20 -13.94 -3.70
C VAL A 631 -23.03 -15.17 -2.79
N LEU A 632 -23.15 -14.97 -1.48
CA LEU A 632 -23.09 -16.09 -0.53
C LEU A 632 -24.37 -16.92 -0.63
N ASN A 633 -24.22 -18.25 -0.63
CA ASN A 633 -25.32 -19.23 -0.65
C ASN A 633 -26.36 -19.03 -1.79
N ASP A 634 -25.83 -18.57 -2.93
CA ASP A 634 -26.46 -18.40 -4.27
C ASP A 634 -26.80 -19.78 -4.88
N ASP A 635 -25.79 -20.65 -5.06
CA ASP A 635 -25.99 -22.06 -5.46
C ASP A 635 -26.62 -22.89 -4.30
N PHE A 636 -27.59 -23.74 -4.62
CA PHE A 636 -28.19 -24.75 -3.72
C PHE A 636 -27.16 -25.69 -3.09
N ALA A 637 -26.02 -25.90 -3.77
CA ALA A 637 -24.91 -26.70 -3.26
C ALA A 637 -24.22 -26.05 -2.04
N ASP A 638 -24.20 -24.71 -1.98
CA ASP A 638 -23.53 -23.91 -0.95
C ASP A 638 -24.53 -23.34 0.08
N ALA A 639 -25.71 -23.96 0.19
CA ALA A 639 -26.82 -23.53 1.04
C ALA A 639 -26.47 -23.45 2.55
N LEU A 640 -26.53 -22.24 3.11
CA LEU A 640 -25.99 -21.91 4.44
C LEU A 640 -26.70 -22.68 5.58
N ALA A 641 -25.93 -23.31 6.47
CA ALA A 641 -26.48 -24.15 7.53
C ALA A 641 -26.97 -23.35 8.76
N LEU A 642 -28.25 -23.56 9.11
CA LEU A 642 -28.92 -23.01 10.29
C LEU A 642 -29.15 -24.09 11.35
N SER A 643 -29.11 -23.69 12.63
CA SER A 643 -29.26 -24.61 13.76
C SER A 643 -30.12 -24.02 14.89
N GLY A 644 -30.79 -24.90 15.65
CA GLY A 644 -31.63 -24.52 16.79
C GLY A 644 -33.14 -24.50 16.49
N LEU A 645 -33.94 -24.19 17.53
CA LEU A 645 -35.40 -24.02 17.46
C LEU A 645 -35.84 -22.55 17.28
N THR A 646 -34.93 -21.62 17.54
CA THR A 646 -35.11 -20.19 17.27
C THR A 646 -33.79 -19.67 16.71
N VAL A 647 -33.78 -19.11 15.49
CA VAL A 647 -32.60 -18.54 14.85
C VAL A 647 -33.00 -17.37 13.94
N THR A 648 -32.18 -16.33 13.94
CA THR A 648 -32.30 -15.17 13.05
C THR A 648 -31.00 -14.96 12.30
N THR A 649 -31.07 -14.74 11.00
CA THR A 649 -29.92 -14.43 10.13
C THR A 649 -30.31 -13.37 9.11
N SER A 650 -29.34 -12.77 8.41
CA SER A 650 -29.59 -11.80 7.35
C SER A 650 -28.57 -11.94 6.21
N GLY A 651 -28.91 -11.43 5.04
CA GLY A 651 -28.09 -11.55 3.84
C GLY A 651 -28.58 -10.68 2.69
N THR A 652 -28.21 -11.02 1.45
CA THR A 652 -28.60 -10.30 0.24
C THR A 652 -28.94 -11.25 -0.90
N THR A 653 -30.00 -10.95 -1.67
CA THR A 653 -30.29 -11.57 -2.98
C THR A 653 -29.74 -10.73 -4.14
N ILE A 654 -29.21 -9.53 -3.88
CA ILE A 654 -28.65 -8.65 -4.93
C ILE A 654 -27.45 -9.32 -5.61
N GLY A 655 -27.67 -9.76 -6.85
CA GLY A 655 -26.65 -10.40 -7.70
C GLY A 655 -26.69 -11.92 -7.72
N ALA A 656 -27.61 -12.55 -6.98
CA ALA A 656 -27.89 -13.99 -7.09
C ALA A 656 -28.62 -14.31 -8.39
N ASP A 657 -28.43 -15.52 -8.95
CA ASP A 657 -29.12 -15.96 -10.17
C ASP A 657 -30.09 -17.14 -9.97
N ARG A 658 -30.43 -17.88 -11.03
CA ARG A 658 -31.43 -18.95 -11.00
C ARG A 658 -30.82 -20.23 -11.56
N GLU A 659 -30.68 -21.24 -10.70
CA GLU A 659 -30.07 -22.49 -11.10
C GLU A 659 -30.91 -23.30 -12.10
N THR A 660 -30.22 -24.06 -12.96
CA THR A 660 -30.85 -24.91 -13.97
C THR A 660 -31.49 -26.14 -13.33
N GLY A 661 -32.81 -26.06 -13.09
CA GLY A 661 -33.61 -27.10 -12.45
C GLY A 661 -34.25 -26.68 -11.13
N GLU A 662 -34.04 -25.42 -10.71
CA GLU A 662 -34.72 -24.79 -9.58
C GLU A 662 -36.26 -24.87 -9.72
N PRO A 663 -37.01 -25.27 -8.68
CA PRO A 663 -38.47 -25.19 -8.66
C PRO A 663 -38.96 -23.73 -8.65
N ASP A 664 -40.08 -23.43 -9.31
CA ASP A 664 -40.70 -22.09 -9.15
C ASP A 664 -41.16 -21.89 -7.69
N HIS A 665 -40.70 -20.81 -7.06
CA HIS A 665 -41.10 -20.41 -5.71
C HIS A 665 -42.46 -19.67 -5.71
N SER A 666 -43.09 -19.53 -4.53
CA SER A 666 -44.46 -18.98 -4.40
C SER A 666 -44.60 -17.56 -4.98
N GLY A 667 -45.23 -17.44 -6.15
CA GLY A 667 -45.44 -16.18 -6.86
C GLY A 667 -44.57 -16.00 -8.12
N GLY A 668 -43.47 -16.73 -8.24
CA GLY A 668 -42.47 -16.64 -9.33
C GLY A 668 -42.90 -17.23 -10.68
N ALA A 669 -44.18 -17.22 -11.03
CA ALA A 669 -44.74 -17.97 -12.16
C ALA A 669 -44.55 -17.33 -13.56
N ASP A 670 -43.57 -16.45 -13.76
CA ASP A 670 -43.21 -15.86 -15.05
C ASP A 670 -41.72 -16.07 -15.38
N SER A 671 -41.45 -17.11 -16.16
CA SER A 671 -40.12 -17.58 -16.58
C SER A 671 -39.27 -16.59 -17.41
N THR A 672 -39.64 -15.31 -17.52
CA THR A 672 -39.04 -14.38 -18.50
C THR A 672 -38.00 -13.40 -17.95
N GLN A 673 -37.83 -13.24 -16.63
CA GLN A 673 -36.72 -12.47 -16.05
C GLN A 673 -36.50 -12.75 -14.55
N GLY A 674 -35.31 -13.31 -14.23
CA GLY A 674 -34.61 -13.20 -12.94
C GLY A 674 -35.38 -13.52 -11.66
N ASN A 675 -35.38 -14.81 -11.27
CA ASN A 675 -35.33 -15.17 -9.85
C ASN A 675 -33.90 -14.88 -9.34
N SER A 676 -33.76 -14.51 -8.07
CA SER A 676 -32.47 -14.30 -7.40
C SER A 676 -32.51 -15.05 -6.07
N SER A 677 -32.58 -16.37 -6.16
CA SER A 677 -32.81 -17.25 -5.01
C SER A 677 -31.53 -17.42 -4.18
N VAL A 678 -31.67 -17.57 -2.87
CA VAL A 678 -30.58 -17.93 -1.97
C VAL A 678 -31.04 -18.96 -0.94
N TRP A 679 -30.16 -19.90 -0.62
CA TRP A 679 -30.54 -21.15 0.03
C TRP A 679 -29.97 -21.28 1.45
N HIS A 680 -30.80 -21.74 2.37
CA HIS A 680 -30.40 -22.12 3.73
C HIS A 680 -30.80 -23.58 3.99
N THR A 681 -29.96 -24.34 4.69
CA THR A 681 -30.30 -25.69 5.17
C THR A 681 -30.58 -25.67 6.66
N TRP A 682 -31.62 -26.37 7.12
CA TRP A 682 -31.94 -26.50 8.54
C TRP A 682 -32.32 -27.95 8.87
N LYS A 683 -31.60 -28.55 9.83
CA LYS A 683 -31.92 -29.88 10.34
C LYS A 683 -32.77 -29.75 11.59
N ALA A 684 -34.00 -30.25 11.54
CA ALA A 684 -34.95 -30.13 12.63
C ALA A 684 -34.45 -30.87 13.90
N PRO A 685 -34.19 -30.17 15.02
CA PRO A 685 -33.66 -30.79 16.24
C PRO A 685 -34.75 -31.47 17.09
N LEU A 686 -36.02 -31.30 16.74
CA LEU A 686 -37.18 -31.90 17.41
C LEU A 686 -38.36 -31.98 16.43
N THR A 687 -39.29 -32.91 16.64
CA THR A 687 -40.57 -32.94 15.92
C THR A 687 -41.51 -31.88 16.49
N THR A 688 -41.71 -30.77 15.79
CA THR A 688 -42.54 -29.64 16.24
C THR A 688 -43.07 -28.79 15.08
N GLY A 689 -44.08 -27.98 15.34
CA GLY A 689 -44.47 -26.91 14.42
C GLY A 689 -43.42 -25.80 14.37
N MET A 690 -43.18 -25.24 13.19
CA MET A 690 -42.26 -24.13 12.94
C MET A 690 -42.98 -22.97 12.23
N ASN A 691 -42.58 -21.75 12.55
CA ASN A 691 -42.87 -20.52 11.81
C ASN A 691 -41.59 -20.04 11.13
N VAL A 692 -41.68 -19.64 9.87
CA VAL A 692 -40.60 -19.02 9.10
C VAL A 692 -41.10 -17.67 8.59
N SER A 693 -40.32 -16.61 8.74
CA SER A 693 -40.69 -15.24 8.32
C SER A 693 -39.48 -14.46 7.82
N THR A 694 -39.70 -13.57 6.85
CA THR A 694 -38.69 -12.63 6.33
C THR A 694 -38.97 -11.17 6.73
N ALA A 695 -39.79 -10.95 7.77
CA ALA A 695 -40.16 -9.63 8.25
C ALA A 695 -38.95 -8.80 8.70
N GLY A 696 -38.78 -7.62 8.09
CA GLY A 696 -37.59 -6.77 8.19
C GLY A 696 -36.89 -6.54 6.84
N SER A 697 -37.06 -7.47 5.89
CA SER A 697 -36.45 -7.42 4.56
C SER A 697 -36.78 -6.15 3.77
N ALA A 698 -35.81 -5.69 2.97
CA ALA A 698 -35.87 -4.41 2.25
C ALA A 698 -36.60 -4.47 0.89
N PHE A 699 -37.22 -5.59 0.55
CA PHE A 699 -37.86 -5.86 -0.74
C PHE A 699 -39.07 -6.77 -0.60
N ASP A 700 -39.85 -6.88 -1.68
CA ASP A 700 -40.98 -7.79 -1.85
C ASP A 700 -40.45 -9.25 -1.97
N THR A 701 -40.58 -10.04 -0.90
CA THR A 701 -39.91 -11.35 -0.78
C THR A 701 -40.80 -12.52 -1.17
N VAL A 702 -40.18 -13.63 -1.54
CA VAL A 702 -40.81 -14.94 -1.71
C VAL A 702 -40.06 -15.97 -0.84
N LEU A 703 -40.79 -16.83 -0.15
CA LEU A 703 -40.24 -17.78 0.82
C LEU A 703 -40.81 -19.19 0.60
N SER A 704 -39.94 -20.19 0.46
CA SER A 704 -40.33 -21.59 0.24
C SER A 704 -39.48 -22.58 1.03
N VAL A 705 -40.11 -23.59 1.62
CA VAL A 705 -39.45 -24.67 2.38
C VAL A 705 -39.65 -26.00 1.67
N TYR A 706 -38.54 -26.72 1.47
CA TYR A 706 -38.45 -27.98 0.74
C TYR A 706 -37.82 -29.09 1.58
N THR A 707 -38.01 -30.33 1.11
CA THR A 707 -37.26 -31.51 1.51
C THR A 707 -36.71 -32.21 0.27
N GLY A 708 -35.51 -32.78 0.38
CA GLY A 708 -34.79 -33.39 -0.74
C GLY A 708 -33.29 -33.14 -0.65
N THR A 709 -32.53 -33.67 -1.60
CA THR A 709 -31.05 -33.58 -1.65
C THR A 709 -30.52 -33.23 -3.04
N ALA A 710 -31.41 -32.87 -3.96
CA ALA A 710 -31.08 -32.41 -5.31
C ALA A 710 -32.13 -31.39 -5.76
N LEU A 711 -31.67 -30.26 -6.27
CA LEU A 711 -32.50 -29.10 -6.68
C LEU A 711 -33.68 -29.49 -7.58
N ASN A 712 -33.41 -30.29 -8.62
CA ASN A 712 -34.40 -30.74 -9.60
C ASN A 712 -35.37 -31.85 -9.10
N ALA A 713 -35.28 -32.22 -7.82
CA ALA A 713 -36.10 -33.25 -7.19
C ALA A 713 -36.63 -32.82 -5.79
N LEU A 714 -36.61 -31.51 -5.50
CA LEU A 714 -37.13 -30.96 -4.24
C LEU A 714 -38.65 -31.15 -4.11
N THR A 715 -39.08 -31.61 -2.93
CA THR A 715 -40.49 -31.73 -2.55
C THR A 715 -40.87 -30.55 -1.67
N LEU A 716 -41.80 -29.71 -2.15
CA LEU A 716 -42.30 -28.55 -1.43
C LEU A 716 -43.06 -28.97 -0.16
N VAL A 717 -42.76 -28.33 0.96
CA VAL A 717 -43.39 -28.54 2.27
C VAL A 717 -44.37 -27.43 2.59
N ALA A 718 -43.96 -26.18 2.39
CA ALA A 718 -44.77 -24.97 2.56
C ALA A 718 -44.11 -23.80 1.82
N SER A 719 -44.88 -22.78 1.45
CA SER A 719 -44.39 -21.54 0.85
C SER A 719 -45.35 -20.38 1.08
N ASN A 720 -44.87 -19.14 0.92
CA ASN A 720 -45.71 -17.94 0.88
C ASN A 720 -45.02 -16.79 0.10
N ASP A 721 -45.81 -15.86 -0.42
CA ASP A 721 -45.37 -14.54 -0.91
C ASP A 721 -45.58 -13.47 0.18
N ASP A 722 -46.82 -13.05 0.47
CA ASP A 722 -47.15 -11.95 1.39
C ASP A 722 -47.57 -12.42 2.79
N GLU A 723 -47.02 -11.87 3.89
CA GLU A 723 -47.58 -12.06 5.24
C GLU A 723 -48.94 -11.34 5.40
N ASN A 724 -49.07 -10.09 4.95
CA ASN A 724 -50.30 -9.30 5.07
C ASN A 724 -50.46 -8.27 3.92
N PHE A 725 -50.70 -8.74 2.69
CA PHE A 725 -50.99 -7.85 1.56
C PHE A 725 -52.20 -6.93 1.82
N PRO A 726 -52.15 -5.62 1.50
CA PRO A 726 -51.05 -4.86 0.88
C PRO A 726 -50.22 -4.05 1.91
N SER A 727 -50.28 -4.41 3.18
CA SER A 727 -49.63 -3.69 4.29
C SER A 727 -48.22 -4.20 4.63
N ASP A 728 -47.93 -5.45 4.30
CA ASP A 728 -46.63 -6.09 4.49
C ASP A 728 -46.38 -7.07 3.33
N THR A 729 -45.28 -6.85 2.60
CA THR A 729 -44.83 -7.66 1.45
C THR A 729 -43.58 -8.48 1.79
N THR A 730 -43.37 -8.76 3.08
CA THR A 730 -42.44 -9.80 3.52
C THR A 730 -43.21 -11.10 3.77
N SER A 731 -42.55 -12.23 3.56
CA SER A 731 -43.18 -13.55 3.55
C SER A 731 -43.24 -14.19 4.93
N LYS A 732 -44.25 -15.03 5.15
CA LYS A 732 -44.33 -15.89 6.33
C LYS A 732 -45.13 -17.16 6.11
N LEU A 733 -44.63 -18.27 6.63
CA LEU A 733 -45.28 -19.58 6.53
C LEU A 733 -45.15 -20.37 7.83
N THR A 734 -45.96 -21.43 7.96
CA THR A 734 -45.82 -22.41 9.03
C THR A 734 -45.86 -23.83 8.47
N PHE A 735 -45.11 -24.75 9.10
CA PHE A 735 -45.11 -26.17 8.74
C PHE A 735 -44.85 -27.05 9.97
N GLN A 736 -45.01 -28.37 9.82
CA GLN A 736 -44.64 -29.35 10.85
C GLN A 736 -43.29 -29.97 10.49
N ALA A 737 -42.28 -29.71 11.32
CA ALA A 737 -40.96 -30.28 11.21
C ALA A 737 -40.90 -31.66 11.87
N THR A 738 -40.16 -32.60 11.27
CA THR A 738 -39.90 -33.95 11.82
C THR A 738 -38.44 -34.06 12.26
N GLU A 739 -38.21 -34.53 13.49
CA GLU A 739 -36.88 -34.66 14.10
C GLU A 739 -35.87 -35.37 13.20
N GLY A 740 -34.67 -34.80 13.09
CA GLY A 740 -33.59 -35.32 12.25
C GLY A 740 -33.76 -35.11 10.74
N THR A 741 -34.89 -34.55 10.28
CA THR A 741 -35.11 -34.25 8.86
C THR A 741 -34.40 -32.97 8.46
N ASN A 742 -33.69 -33.01 7.32
CA ASN A 742 -33.12 -31.82 6.69
C ASN A 742 -34.19 -31.13 5.83
N TYR A 743 -34.43 -29.85 6.10
CA TYR A 743 -35.23 -28.95 5.27
C TYR A 743 -34.29 -27.97 4.56
N THR A 744 -34.63 -27.57 3.35
CA THR A 744 -33.96 -26.45 2.65
C THR A 744 -34.95 -25.30 2.48
N ILE A 745 -34.51 -24.09 2.77
CA ILE A 745 -35.31 -22.87 2.74
C ILE A 745 -34.74 -22.00 1.62
N ALA A 746 -35.58 -21.67 0.64
CA ALA A 746 -35.27 -20.69 -0.40
C ALA A 746 -35.87 -19.34 -0.02
N ILE A 747 -35.07 -18.28 -0.16
CA ILE A 747 -35.52 -16.88 -0.15
C ILE A 747 -35.25 -16.32 -1.54
N ASP A 748 -36.27 -15.75 -2.15
CA ASP A 748 -36.23 -15.11 -3.47
C ASP A 748 -37.02 -13.79 -3.38
N GLY A 749 -37.20 -13.07 -4.49
CA GLY A 749 -38.09 -11.92 -4.57
C GLY A 749 -39.33 -12.16 -5.42
N PHE A 750 -40.35 -11.33 -5.22
CA PHE A 750 -41.49 -11.34 -6.15
C PHE A 750 -41.06 -10.71 -7.48
N ARG A 751 -41.00 -11.54 -8.53
CA ARG A 751 -40.47 -11.17 -9.86
C ARG A 751 -38.99 -10.75 -9.73
N THR A 752 -38.58 -9.70 -10.43
CA THR A 752 -37.20 -9.16 -10.42
C THR A 752 -36.84 -8.37 -9.14
N SER A 753 -37.49 -8.65 -8.01
CA SER A 753 -37.22 -7.96 -6.74
C SER A 753 -36.00 -8.58 -6.08
N SER A 754 -35.05 -7.77 -5.63
CA SER A 754 -33.90 -8.23 -4.85
C SER A 754 -33.44 -7.16 -3.87
N GLY A 755 -32.77 -7.57 -2.81
CA GLY A 755 -32.39 -6.67 -1.72
C GLY A 755 -31.70 -7.40 -0.58
N THR A 756 -31.52 -6.70 0.54
CA THR A 756 -31.13 -7.32 1.81
C THR A 756 -32.35 -7.96 2.47
N TYR A 757 -32.21 -9.21 2.89
CA TYR A 757 -33.23 -9.94 3.63
C TYR A 757 -32.84 -10.15 5.10
N ASP A 758 -33.84 -10.18 5.96
CA ASP A 758 -33.78 -10.82 7.27
C ASP A 758 -34.55 -12.15 7.19
N LEU A 759 -34.11 -13.18 7.90
CA LEU A 759 -34.78 -14.47 8.03
C LEU A 759 -34.90 -14.85 9.51
N ALA A 760 -36.12 -15.12 9.97
CA ALA A 760 -36.43 -15.62 11.30
C ALA A 760 -37.10 -17.01 11.23
N LEU A 761 -36.50 -17.98 11.92
CA LEU A 761 -37.02 -19.33 12.10
C LEU A 761 -37.34 -19.54 13.59
N THR A 762 -38.59 -19.86 13.92
CA THR A 762 -39.04 -19.95 15.32
C THR A 762 -40.01 -21.11 15.52
N ALA A 763 -39.78 -21.96 16.52
CA ALA A 763 -40.69 -23.03 16.89
C ALA A 763 -42.03 -22.48 17.43
N LEU A 764 -43.13 -23.16 17.08
CA LEU A 764 -44.44 -22.92 17.66
C LEU A 764 -44.52 -23.44 19.10
N ALA A 765 -45.49 -22.90 19.85
CA ALA A 765 -45.76 -23.26 21.24
C ALA A 765 -45.77 -24.79 21.48
N ALA A 766 -45.14 -25.21 22.57
CA ALA A 766 -44.97 -26.61 22.89
C ALA A 766 -46.32 -27.32 23.08
N SER A 767 -46.47 -28.54 22.55
CA SER A 767 -47.68 -29.35 22.75
C SER A 767 -47.86 -29.82 24.21
N THR A 768 -46.81 -29.69 25.01
CA THR A 768 -46.69 -30.07 26.43
C THR A 768 -46.85 -28.90 27.40
N ASP A 769 -47.30 -27.74 26.91
CA ASP A 769 -47.51 -26.49 27.66
C ASP A 769 -48.47 -26.68 28.85
N SER A 770 -49.68 -27.20 28.60
CA SER A 770 -50.68 -27.41 29.65
C SER A 770 -50.36 -28.63 30.54
N PHE A 771 -50.54 -28.47 31.86
CA PHE A 771 -50.50 -29.55 32.86
C PHE A 771 -51.39 -30.74 32.49
N ALA A 772 -52.50 -30.52 31.77
CA ALA A 772 -53.40 -31.56 31.30
C ALA A 772 -52.76 -32.46 30.21
N ASN A 773 -51.93 -31.88 29.35
CA ASN A 773 -51.29 -32.53 28.19
C ASN A 773 -49.85 -33.03 28.50
N ALA A 774 -49.46 -33.06 29.77
CA ALA A 774 -48.12 -33.41 30.23
C ALA A 774 -47.57 -34.71 29.61
N LYS A 775 -46.37 -34.65 29.01
CA LYS A 775 -45.73 -35.76 28.28
C LYS A 775 -45.53 -36.97 29.19
N ALA A 776 -46.11 -38.12 28.83
CA ALA A 776 -45.92 -39.36 29.58
C ALA A 776 -44.47 -39.87 29.44
N ILE A 777 -43.81 -40.13 30.56
CA ILE A 777 -42.48 -40.74 30.66
C ILE A 777 -42.50 -41.89 31.69
N SER A 778 -41.61 -42.88 31.55
CA SER A 778 -41.65 -44.10 32.37
C SER A 778 -40.29 -44.80 32.45
N GLY A 779 -40.14 -45.74 33.38
CA GLY A 779 -38.88 -46.46 33.61
C GLY A 779 -38.08 -45.88 34.78
N ALA A 780 -37.11 -46.67 35.27
CA ALA A 780 -36.31 -46.30 36.44
C ALA A 780 -35.17 -45.30 36.12
N SER A 781 -34.73 -45.30 34.87
CA SER A 781 -33.89 -44.28 34.25
C SER A 781 -34.41 -43.97 32.85
N GLY A 782 -33.94 -42.87 32.25
CA GLY A 782 -34.29 -42.52 30.87
C GLY A 782 -33.92 -41.08 30.50
N ILE A 783 -34.21 -40.73 29.25
CA ILE A 783 -34.04 -39.39 28.67
C ILE A 783 -35.29 -39.07 27.84
N SER A 784 -35.74 -37.81 27.84
CA SER A 784 -36.82 -37.29 27.00
C SER A 784 -36.52 -35.86 26.56
N THR A 785 -36.65 -35.61 25.26
CA THR A 785 -36.53 -34.28 24.63
C THR A 785 -37.87 -33.52 24.64
N ALA A 786 -37.81 -32.19 24.70
CA ALA A 786 -38.93 -31.26 24.56
C ALA A 786 -38.42 -29.85 24.21
N HIS A 787 -39.29 -28.85 24.23
CA HIS A 787 -38.94 -27.42 24.17
C HIS A 787 -39.97 -26.61 24.96
N ASN A 788 -39.63 -25.37 25.33
CA ASN A 788 -40.57 -24.39 25.89
C ASN A 788 -40.64 -23.07 25.09
N VAL A 789 -40.09 -23.06 23.86
CA VAL A 789 -40.31 -21.93 22.93
C VAL A 789 -41.82 -21.77 22.69
N GLY A 790 -42.35 -20.59 22.98
CA GLY A 790 -43.78 -20.28 22.88
C GLY A 790 -44.67 -20.86 23.98
N ALA A 791 -44.11 -21.47 25.03
CA ALA A 791 -44.87 -21.93 26.20
C ALA A 791 -45.41 -20.76 27.04
N SER A 792 -46.39 -21.02 27.91
CA SER A 792 -47.15 -20.03 28.68
C SER A 792 -47.69 -20.57 30.01
N ALA A 793 -47.49 -19.82 31.09
CA ALA A 793 -47.92 -20.24 32.42
C ALA A 793 -49.46 -20.32 32.59
N GLU A 794 -49.94 -21.43 33.14
CA GLU A 794 -51.37 -21.68 33.38
C GLU A 794 -51.91 -20.90 34.61
N THR A 795 -53.19 -20.54 34.56
CA THR A 795 -53.84 -19.81 35.67
C THR A 795 -53.90 -20.66 36.94
N GLY A 796 -53.03 -20.32 37.91
CA GLY A 796 -52.88 -21.03 39.19
C GLY A 796 -51.54 -21.79 39.34
N GLU A 797 -50.66 -21.73 38.35
CA GLU A 797 -49.35 -22.39 38.34
C GLU A 797 -48.30 -21.77 39.26
N GLY A 798 -48.48 -20.49 39.65
CA GLY A 798 -47.75 -19.89 40.77
C GLY A 798 -46.25 -19.79 40.54
N THR A 799 -45.48 -20.62 41.25
CA THR A 799 -44.01 -20.58 41.27
C THR A 799 -43.37 -21.97 41.15
N HIS A 800 -42.23 -22.04 40.46
CA HIS A 800 -41.32 -23.19 40.42
C HIS A 800 -39.97 -22.76 41.01
N ALA A 801 -39.40 -23.55 41.93
CA ALA A 801 -38.17 -23.22 42.68
C ALA A 801 -38.16 -21.81 43.37
N GLY A 802 -39.32 -21.20 43.56
CA GLY A 802 -39.48 -19.84 44.11
C GLY A 802 -39.57 -18.72 43.07
N GLN A 803 -39.26 -18.97 41.80
CA GLN A 803 -39.51 -18.04 40.69
C GLN A 803 -40.94 -18.18 40.18
N ALA A 804 -41.53 -17.09 39.65
CA ALA A 804 -42.85 -17.15 39.02
C ALA A 804 -42.80 -17.99 37.73
N ALA A 805 -43.78 -18.87 37.52
CA ALA A 805 -43.88 -19.63 36.28
C ALA A 805 -44.13 -18.70 35.07
N THR A 806 -43.50 -18.98 33.93
CA THR A 806 -43.66 -18.15 32.71
C THR A 806 -43.76 -18.96 31.41
N LYS A 807 -42.94 -20.00 31.24
CA LYS A 807 -42.81 -20.85 30.05
C LYS A 807 -42.60 -22.31 30.48
N SER A 808 -43.45 -22.76 31.38
CA SER A 808 -43.46 -24.12 31.93
C SER A 808 -43.90 -25.13 30.87
N VAL A 809 -43.30 -26.32 30.89
CA VAL A 809 -43.81 -27.50 30.18
C VAL A 809 -43.79 -28.72 31.08
N TRP A 810 -44.79 -29.58 30.89
CA TRP A 810 -45.10 -30.64 31.85
C TRP A 810 -44.79 -32.05 31.33
N PHE A 811 -44.29 -32.89 32.24
CA PHE A 811 -44.12 -34.33 32.08
C PHE A 811 -44.89 -35.07 33.19
N ASN A 812 -45.24 -36.32 32.92
CA ASN A 812 -45.96 -37.19 33.86
C ASN A 812 -45.28 -38.55 33.97
N TRP A 813 -44.73 -38.84 35.15
CA TRP A 813 -43.98 -40.06 35.45
C TRP A 813 -44.70 -40.88 36.53
N THR A 814 -44.56 -42.20 36.51
CA THR A 814 -45.06 -43.06 37.59
C THR A 814 -43.92 -43.94 38.10
N ALA A 815 -43.64 -43.87 39.40
CA ALA A 815 -42.46 -44.47 39.99
C ALA A 815 -42.52 -46.01 39.90
N PRO A 816 -41.55 -46.68 39.26
CA PRO A 816 -41.57 -48.14 39.09
C PRO A 816 -41.20 -48.89 40.37
N SER A 817 -40.59 -48.22 41.34
CA SER A 817 -40.18 -48.74 42.64
C SER A 817 -40.14 -47.60 43.67
N SER A 818 -40.09 -47.95 44.96
CA SER A 818 -39.75 -46.98 46.01
C SER A 818 -38.24 -46.85 46.13
N GLY A 819 -37.72 -45.63 46.16
CA GLY A 819 -36.27 -45.36 46.19
C GLY A 819 -35.96 -43.90 45.92
N ASN A 820 -34.67 -43.52 45.96
CA ASN A 820 -34.25 -42.18 45.61
C ASN A 820 -34.03 -42.08 44.09
N PHE A 821 -34.69 -41.12 43.47
CA PHE A 821 -34.61 -40.80 42.05
C PHE A 821 -34.08 -39.38 41.88
N THR A 822 -33.32 -39.19 40.82
CA THR A 822 -32.70 -37.92 40.47
C THR A 822 -33.12 -37.59 39.05
N PHE A 823 -33.70 -36.41 38.84
CA PHE A 823 -34.03 -35.85 37.54
C PHE A 823 -33.08 -34.68 37.27
N SER A 824 -32.53 -34.58 36.06
CA SER A 824 -31.71 -33.44 35.65
C SER A 824 -32.02 -32.98 34.22
N THR A 825 -31.83 -31.69 33.96
CA THR A 825 -32.02 -31.06 32.64
C THR A 825 -30.71 -30.84 31.87
N ASP A 826 -29.61 -31.48 32.27
CA ASP A 826 -28.27 -31.38 31.64
C ASP A 826 -28.36 -31.53 30.11
N GLY A 827 -27.75 -30.61 29.36
CA GLY A 827 -27.82 -30.59 27.90
C GLY A 827 -29.10 -29.97 27.31
N SER A 828 -29.88 -29.26 28.13
CA SER A 828 -30.85 -28.26 27.65
C SER A 828 -30.11 -27.00 27.14
N SER A 829 -30.72 -26.22 26.26
CA SER A 829 -30.05 -25.11 25.54
C SER A 829 -30.24 -23.72 26.18
N PHE A 830 -30.62 -23.64 27.45
CA PHE A 830 -30.98 -22.41 28.16
C PHE A 830 -30.94 -22.63 29.69
N ASP A 831 -31.19 -21.58 30.47
CA ASP A 831 -31.26 -21.63 31.93
C ASP A 831 -32.61 -22.21 32.41
N THR A 832 -32.57 -23.40 33.01
CA THR A 832 -33.75 -24.22 33.32
C THR A 832 -34.07 -24.30 34.80
N ILE A 833 -35.35 -24.16 35.14
CA ILE A 833 -35.90 -24.45 36.47
C ILE A 833 -36.63 -25.80 36.42
N LEU A 834 -36.40 -26.67 37.41
CA LEU A 834 -37.00 -27.99 37.52
C LEU A 834 -37.81 -28.11 38.81
N ALA A 835 -39.07 -28.54 38.72
CA ALA A 835 -39.92 -28.76 39.89
C ALA A 835 -40.77 -30.03 39.78
N ILE A 836 -40.88 -30.78 40.88
CA ILE A 836 -41.54 -32.08 40.94
C ILE A 836 -42.70 -32.03 41.93
N TYR A 837 -43.87 -32.46 41.48
CA TYR A 837 -45.15 -32.36 42.19
C TYR A 837 -45.87 -33.71 42.29
N THR A 838 -46.72 -33.84 43.31
CA THR A 838 -47.81 -34.82 43.37
C THR A 838 -49.16 -34.11 43.26
N GLY A 839 -50.18 -34.80 42.74
CA GLY A 839 -51.53 -34.27 42.55
C GLY A 839 -51.99 -34.31 41.10
N ASN A 840 -53.32 -34.31 40.90
CA ASN A 840 -53.95 -34.59 39.62
C ASN A 840 -54.55 -33.36 38.92
N SER A 841 -54.39 -32.16 39.47
CA SER A 841 -54.81 -30.89 38.86
C SER A 841 -53.92 -29.74 39.33
N ILE A 842 -53.77 -28.72 38.48
CA ILE A 842 -52.86 -27.59 38.73
C ILE A 842 -53.13 -26.94 40.10
N GLY A 843 -54.39 -26.63 40.42
CA GLY A 843 -54.80 -26.00 41.69
C GLY A 843 -54.79 -26.90 42.93
N ALA A 844 -54.34 -28.16 42.83
CA ALA A 844 -54.26 -29.10 43.96
C ALA A 844 -52.93 -29.88 43.99
N ARG A 845 -51.87 -29.32 43.38
CA ARG A 845 -50.51 -29.88 43.41
C ARG A 845 -49.83 -29.66 44.76
N THR A 846 -48.99 -30.60 45.18
CA THR A 846 -48.08 -30.49 46.34
C THR A 846 -46.65 -30.73 45.87
N GLU A 847 -45.75 -29.79 46.15
CA GLU A 847 -44.34 -29.89 45.76
C GLU A 847 -43.61 -30.98 46.55
N VAL A 848 -42.73 -31.70 45.87
CA VAL A 848 -41.92 -32.81 46.39
C VAL A 848 -40.45 -32.41 46.45
N GLY A 849 -40.02 -31.58 45.50
CA GLY A 849 -38.71 -30.94 45.43
C GLY A 849 -38.62 -30.07 44.17
N ALA A 850 -37.87 -28.99 44.24
CA ALA A 850 -37.59 -28.09 43.12
C ALA A 850 -36.16 -27.54 43.25
N ASN A 851 -35.57 -27.13 42.13
CA ASN A 851 -34.24 -26.53 42.05
C ASN A 851 -34.16 -25.60 40.82
N ASP A 852 -33.17 -24.71 40.83
CA ASP A 852 -32.83 -23.82 39.72
C ASP A 852 -31.42 -24.10 39.14
N ASN A 853 -30.44 -24.53 39.94
CA ASN A 853 -29.05 -24.75 39.51
C ASN A 853 -28.47 -26.09 40.01
N HIS A 854 -27.83 -26.85 39.12
CA HIS A 854 -27.12 -28.09 39.44
C HIS A 854 -25.84 -27.80 40.24
N GLY A 855 -25.86 -28.09 41.55
CA GLY A 855 -24.64 -28.24 42.36
C GLY A 855 -24.22 -27.08 43.28
N THR A 856 -25.06 -26.65 44.22
CA THR A 856 -24.74 -25.60 45.21
C THR A 856 -24.13 -26.09 46.54
N ALA A 857 -23.06 -26.90 46.50
CA ALA A 857 -22.47 -27.45 47.75
C ALA A 857 -20.94 -27.80 47.77
N ALA A 858 -20.01 -26.96 47.30
CA ALA A 858 -18.64 -26.90 47.88
C ALA A 858 -17.76 -25.74 47.35
N LEU A 859 -16.93 -25.21 48.26
CA LEU A 859 -15.95 -24.13 48.09
C LEU A 859 -14.95 -24.30 46.91
N SER A 860 -14.55 -23.17 46.32
CA SER A 860 -13.29 -22.95 45.58
C SER A 860 -13.06 -23.69 44.25
N LYS A 861 -13.88 -23.38 43.23
CA LYS A 861 -13.49 -23.38 41.81
C LYS A 861 -13.95 -22.08 41.12
N PRO A 862 -13.39 -21.70 39.96
CA PRO A 862 -13.98 -20.67 39.11
C PRO A 862 -15.41 -21.06 38.73
N ALA A 863 -16.31 -20.09 38.62
CA ALA A 863 -17.71 -20.34 38.30
C ALA A 863 -17.84 -20.85 36.85
N VAL A 864 -18.05 -22.15 36.69
CA VAL A 864 -18.86 -22.66 35.58
C VAL A 864 -20.29 -22.23 35.89
N VAL A 865 -20.93 -21.52 34.96
CA VAL A 865 -22.35 -21.18 35.09
C VAL A 865 -23.12 -22.43 34.65
N ASP A 866 -23.49 -23.28 35.61
CA ASP A 866 -24.32 -24.45 35.31
C ASP A 866 -25.78 -24.01 35.27
N THR A 867 -26.30 -23.89 34.04
CA THR A 867 -27.67 -23.43 33.76
C THR A 867 -28.65 -24.62 33.68
N SER A 868 -28.21 -25.82 34.05
CA SER A 868 -29.09 -26.98 34.22
C SER A 868 -29.57 -27.09 35.67
N SER A 869 -30.67 -27.80 35.86
CA SER A 869 -31.31 -28.04 37.15
C SER A 869 -31.28 -29.53 37.48
N GLU A 870 -30.95 -29.89 38.73
CA GLU A 870 -31.09 -31.25 39.25
C GLU A 870 -32.02 -31.30 40.47
N VAL A 871 -32.99 -32.22 40.49
CA VAL A 871 -33.85 -32.50 41.65
C VAL A 871 -33.76 -33.98 42.03
N SER A 872 -33.29 -34.24 43.25
CA SER A 872 -33.23 -35.56 43.87
C SER A 872 -34.32 -35.73 44.93
N PHE A 873 -35.15 -36.78 44.83
CA PHE A 873 -36.23 -37.06 45.78
C PHE A 873 -36.50 -38.55 45.99
N THR A 874 -37.09 -38.91 47.13
CA THR A 874 -37.53 -40.29 47.40
C THR A 874 -38.95 -40.52 46.84
N ALA A 875 -39.04 -41.31 45.77
CA ALA A 875 -40.31 -41.70 45.16
C ALA A 875 -40.93 -42.91 45.88
N THR A 876 -42.26 -43.04 45.79
CA THR A 876 -43.03 -44.19 46.29
C THR A 876 -43.57 -45.02 45.12
N SER A 877 -43.32 -46.33 45.13
CA SER A 877 -43.74 -47.26 44.08
C SER A 877 -45.22 -47.10 43.70
N GLY A 878 -45.50 -46.91 42.41
CA GLY A 878 -46.85 -46.75 41.87
C GLY A 878 -47.48 -45.37 42.05
N GLN A 879 -46.81 -44.43 42.74
CA GLN A 879 -47.25 -43.03 42.79
C GLN A 879 -46.89 -42.32 41.47
N SER A 880 -47.83 -41.55 40.95
CA SER A 880 -47.58 -40.64 39.81
C SER A 880 -47.09 -39.28 40.29
N TYR A 881 -46.13 -38.73 39.54
CA TYR A 881 -45.49 -37.44 39.77
C TYR A 881 -45.57 -36.60 38.49
N LYS A 882 -45.77 -35.31 38.66
CA LYS A 882 -45.75 -34.30 37.60
C LYS A 882 -44.44 -33.54 37.68
N ILE A 883 -43.72 -33.42 36.57
CA ILE A 883 -42.45 -32.68 36.50
C ILE A 883 -42.71 -31.46 35.61
N ALA A 884 -42.46 -30.27 36.14
CA ALA A 884 -42.42 -29.03 35.38
C ALA A 884 -40.97 -28.68 35.03
N VAL A 885 -40.73 -28.24 33.80
CA VAL A 885 -39.50 -27.57 33.39
C VAL A 885 -39.88 -26.19 32.85
N ASP A 886 -39.32 -25.13 33.40
CA ASP A 886 -39.53 -23.73 32.99
C ASP A 886 -38.16 -23.06 32.72
N GLY A 887 -38.15 -21.84 32.21
CA GLY A 887 -36.94 -21.02 32.11
C GLY A 887 -36.71 -20.19 33.37
N ASN A 888 -35.45 -20.02 33.75
CA ASN A 888 -35.09 -18.99 34.73
C ASN A 888 -35.44 -17.60 34.17
N VAL A 889 -35.81 -16.66 35.05
CA VAL A 889 -36.13 -15.27 34.68
C VAL A 889 -34.88 -14.41 34.91
N PRO A 890 -34.23 -13.88 33.85
CA PRO A 890 -33.02 -13.08 34.00
C PRO A 890 -33.23 -11.86 34.90
N SER A 891 -32.19 -11.41 35.60
CA SER A 891 -32.28 -10.32 36.58
C SER A 891 -32.81 -9.01 35.96
N GLY A 892 -34.04 -8.64 36.29
CA GLY A 892 -34.75 -7.47 35.76
C GLY A 892 -35.73 -7.77 34.61
N GLY A 893 -35.77 -9.02 34.14
CA GLY A 893 -36.77 -9.53 33.19
C GLY A 893 -38.12 -9.86 33.85
N THR A 894 -39.10 -10.18 33.00
CA THR A 894 -40.48 -10.57 33.40
C THR A 894 -40.97 -11.85 32.72
N VAL A 895 -40.11 -12.49 31.93
CA VAL A 895 -40.37 -13.69 31.13
C VAL A 895 -39.11 -14.56 31.21
N GLY A 896 -39.27 -15.87 31.40
CA GLY A 896 -38.15 -16.80 31.50
C GLY A 896 -37.50 -17.13 30.16
N ASP A 897 -36.30 -17.68 30.22
CA ASP A 897 -35.56 -18.17 29.05
C ASP A 897 -36.27 -19.34 28.35
N SER A 898 -35.90 -19.62 27.09
CA SER A 898 -36.51 -20.72 26.36
C SER A 898 -35.67 -21.29 25.23
N GLY A 899 -35.77 -22.61 25.05
CA GLY A 899 -35.08 -23.34 23.99
C GLY A 899 -35.42 -24.82 24.00
N PHE A 900 -34.42 -25.65 23.66
CA PHE A 900 -34.51 -27.10 23.69
C PHE A 900 -34.29 -27.65 25.11
N ILE A 901 -35.11 -28.63 25.50
CA ILE A 901 -35.08 -29.28 26.83
C ILE A 901 -34.65 -30.73 26.65
N ARG A 902 -33.65 -31.14 27.44
CA ARG A 902 -33.23 -32.54 27.60
C ARG A 902 -33.45 -32.97 29.06
N LEU A 903 -34.63 -33.52 29.36
CA LEU A 903 -34.91 -34.07 30.70
C LEU A 903 -34.38 -35.50 30.79
N SER A 904 -33.59 -35.80 31.82
CA SER A 904 -33.08 -37.13 32.12
C SER A 904 -33.40 -37.55 33.56
N TRP A 905 -33.44 -38.85 33.85
CA TRP A 905 -33.66 -39.37 35.19
C TRP A 905 -32.92 -40.69 35.46
N LEU A 906 -32.62 -40.97 36.73
CA LEU A 906 -31.94 -42.19 37.19
C LEU A 906 -32.21 -42.50 38.67
N THR A 907 -31.93 -43.75 39.09
CA THR A 907 -31.94 -44.19 40.50
C THR A 907 -30.57 -44.00 41.15
N THR A 908 -30.50 -43.31 42.29
CA THR A 908 -29.23 -42.97 42.96
C THR A 908 -28.70 -44.06 43.90
N SER A 909 -28.90 -45.34 43.59
CA SER A 909 -28.45 -46.47 44.44
C SER A 909 -27.87 -47.69 43.70
N SER A 910 -26.72 -47.50 43.03
CA SER A 910 -25.78 -48.60 42.77
C SER A 910 -24.33 -48.11 42.71
N ALA A 911 -23.36 -49.03 42.81
CA ALA A 911 -21.94 -48.71 42.63
C ALA A 911 -21.62 -48.51 41.13
N LYS A 912 -20.73 -47.58 40.82
CA LYS A 912 -20.36 -47.22 39.44
C LYS A 912 -19.23 -48.12 38.89
N PRO A 913 -19.26 -48.52 37.60
CA PRO A 913 -18.13 -49.17 36.93
C PRO A 913 -16.90 -48.25 36.89
N ASN A 914 -15.72 -48.82 36.65
CA ASN A 914 -14.46 -48.09 36.51
C ASN A 914 -13.80 -48.46 35.17
N LEU A 915 -14.08 -47.67 34.13
CA LEU A 915 -13.67 -47.96 32.76
C LEU A 915 -12.41 -47.19 32.37
N VAL A 916 -11.42 -47.90 31.85
CA VAL A 916 -10.26 -47.33 31.14
C VAL A 916 -10.32 -47.74 29.68
N THR A 917 -9.86 -46.85 28.79
CA THR A 917 -9.97 -47.02 27.33
C THR A 917 -8.66 -46.67 26.62
N SER A 918 -8.48 -47.19 25.40
CA SER A 918 -7.36 -46.84 24.51
C SER A 918 -7.81 -46.94 23.05
N VAL A 919 -7.24 -46.10 22.18
CA VAL A 919 -7.57 -46.00 20.75
C VAL A 919 -6.34 -46.31 19.88
N LEU A 920 -6.52 -47.02 18.76
CA LEU A 920 -5.47 -47.28 17.76
C LEU A 920 -6.07 -47.43 16.34
N PRO A 921 -5.46 -46.85 15.28
CA PRO A 921 -4.42 -45.82 15.32
C PRO A 921 -4.94 -44.54 16.01
N ASN A 922 -4.04 -43.72 16.55
CA ASN A 922 -4.43 -42.50 17.27
C ASN A 922 -4.56 -41.27 16.35
N ALA A 923 -4.20 -41.39 15.07
CA ALA A 923 -4.37 -40.37 14.04
C ALA A 923 -4.80 -40.99 12.70
N ARG A 924 -5.61 -40.26 11.92
CA ARG A 924 -6.05 -40.59 10.56
C ARG A 924 -6.23 -39.33 9.70
N SER A 925 -6.04 -39.45 8.40
CA SER A 925 -6.39 -38.45 7.38
C SER A 925 -7.30 -39.06 6.31
N VAL A 926 -8.37 -38.39 5.90
CA VAL A 926 -9.32 -38.91 4.88
C VAL A 926 -9.79 -37.83 3.93
N ARG A 927 -10.47 -38.20 2.85
CA ARG A 927 -11.25 -37.23 2.08
C ARG A 927 -12.51 -36.81 2.85
N VAL A 928 -13.01 -35.61 2.61
CA VAL A 928 -14.37 -35.22 3.05
C VAL A 928 -15.38 -36.21 2.46
N GLY A 929 -16.25 -36.75 3.31
CA GLY A 929 -17.22 -37.81 2.96
C GLY A 929 -16.69 -39.25 3.03
N GLU A 930 -15.40 -39.50 3.30
CA GLU A 930 -14.84 -40.84 3.48
C GLU A 930 -14.65 -41.19 4.96
N THR A 931 -14.95 -42.44 5.36
CA THR A 931 -14.95 -42.85 6.77
C THR A 931 -13.54 -43.18 7.27
N ALA A 932 -13.03 -42.37 8.18
CA ALA A 932 -11.86 -42.70 8.99
C ALA A 932 -12.25 -43.76 10.03
N THR A 933 -11.49 -44.84 10.11
CA THR A 933 -11.73 -45.96 11.04
C THR A 933 -10.66 -46.05 12.11
N GLY A 934 -11.07 -46.43 13.32
CA GLY A 934 -10.20 -46.72 14.45
C GLY A 934 -10.77 -47.82 15.33
N PHE A 935 -9.91 -48.46 16.12
CA PHE A 935 -10.32 -49.41 17.16
C PHE A 935 -10.26 -48.75 18.53
N LEU A 936 -11.22 -49.08 19.40
CA LEU A 936 -11.26 -48.66 20.79
C LEU A 936 -11.40 -49.89 21.69
N THR A 937 -10.45 -50.07 22.61
CA THR A 937 -10.47 -51.12 23.64
C THR A 937 -10.99 -50.54 24.95
N VAL A 938 -11.88 -51.27 25.63
CA VAL A 938 -12.40 -50.92 26.97
C VAL A 938 -12.02 -52.02 27.96
N ILE A 939 -11.54 -51.64 29.14
CA ILE A 939 -11.31 -52.53 30.28
C ILE A 939 -12.04 -51.98 31.50
N ASN A 940 -12.89 -52.79 32.13
CA ASN A 940 -13.53 -52.45 33.39
C ASN A 940 -12.67 -52.94 34.58
N ALA A 941 -11.81 -52.05 35.07
CA ALA A 941 -10.97 -52.27 36.25
C ALA A 941 -11.75 -52.19 37.58
N GLY A 942 -13.08 -51.97 37.53
CA GLY A 942 -13.98 -51.97 38.69
C GLY A 942 -14.58 -53.33 38.97
N THR A 943 -15.04 -53.56 40.21
CA THR A 943 -15.68 -54.83 40.62
C THR A 943 -17.13 -54.97 40.15
N VAL A 944 -17.77 -53.87 39.77
CA VAL A 944 -19.15 -53.78 39.25
C VAL A 944 -19.14 -53.63 37.73
N ALA A 945 -20.00 -54.40 37.05
CA ALA A 945 -20.16 -54.36 35.61
C ALA A 945 -20.77 -53.03 35.13
N GLY A 946 -20.32 -52.52 33.99
CA GLY A 946 -21.02 -51.46 33.26
C GLY A 946 -22.20 -52.07 32.50
N THR A 947 -23.38 -51.49 32.65
CA THR A 947 -24.60 -51.96 31.98
C THR A 947 -24.95 -51.07 30.79
N ASN A 948 -25.37 -51.67 29.68
CA ASN A 948 -25.87 -50.98 28.49
C ASN A 948 -24.86 -49.94 27.92
N CYS A 949 -23.57 -50.28 27.94
CA CYS A 949 -22.49 -49.37 27.55
C CYS A 949 -22.45 -49.13 26.03
N ALA A 950 -22.46 -47.86 25.63
CA ALA A 950 -22.38 -47.39 24.25
C ALA A 950 -21.11 -46.55 24.03
N LEU A 951 -20.59 -46.52 22.80
CA LEU A 951 -19.62 -45.51 22.39
C LEU A 951 -20.35 -44.25 21.90
N MET A 952 -19.75 -43.09 22.14
CA MET A 952 -20.24 -41.80 21.67
C MET A 952 -19.09 -40.81 21.49
N LEU A 953 -19.34 -39.78 20.68
CA LEU A 953 -18.49 -38.59 20.58
C LEU A 953 -19.28 -37.40 21.17
N PRO A 954 -18.71 -36.56 22.05
CA PRO A 954 -19.41 -35.43 22.64
C PRO A 954 -20.00 -34.45 21.61
N SER A 955 -21.21 -33.96 21.89
CA SER A 955 -21.90 -33.01 21.03
C SER A 955 -21.28 -31.61 21.11
N GLY A 956 -20.64 -31.20 20.02
CA GLY A 956 -19.94 -29.91 19.89
C GLY A 956 -18.63 -30.04 19.11
N ASP A 957 -17.99 -31.21 19.17
CA ASP A 957 -16.62 -31.40 18.67
C ASP A 957 -16.53 -31.73 17.18
N PHE A 958 -17.62 -32.07 16.47
CA PHE A 958 -17.49 -32.64 15.11
C PHE A 958 -18.68 -32.41 14.18
N ALA A 959 -18.40 -31.98 12.95
CA ALA A 959 -19.36 -31.89 11.84
C ALA A 959 -19.21 -33.11 10.92
N GLY A 960 -20.00 -34.16 11.18
CA GLY A 960 -19.96 -35.41 10.41
C GLY A 960 -20.82 -36.51 11.06
N SER A 961 -20.60 -37.77 10.66
CA SER A 961 -21.20 -38.93 11.31
C SER A 961 -20.19 -39.72 12.15
N PHE A 962 -20.70 -40.36 13.19
CA PHE A 962 -19.97 -41.29 14.05
C PHE A 962 -20.77 -42.58 14.17
N THR A 963 -20.14 -43.73 13.94
CA THR A 963 -20.76 -45.04 14.21
C THR A 963 -19.79 -45.98 14.91
N TYR A 964 -20.30 -47.01 15.57
CA TYR A 964 -19.47 -48.03 16.24
C TYR A 964 -20.08 -49.43 16.18
N GLN A 965 -19.25 -50.46 16.31
CA GLN A 965 -19.68 -51.85 16.42
C GLN A 965 -18.68 -52.63 17.29
N THR A 966 -19.16 -53.60 18.08
CA THR A 966 -18.26 -54.47 18.85
C THR A 966 -17.43 -55.36 17.94
N THR A 967 -16.22 -55.72 18.39
CA THR A 967 -15.36 -56.69 17.69
C THR A 967 -15.00 -57.89 18.57
N ASP A 968 -14.65 -59.00 17.92
CA ASP A 968 -14.11 -60.19 18.57
C ASP A 968 -12.58 -60.10 18.82
N ALA A 969 -11.97 -61.18 19.31
CA ALA A 969 -10.53 -61.25 19.54
C ALA A 969 -9.67 -61.25 18.26
N ASN A 970 -10.29 -61.38 17.08
CA ASN A 970 -9.67 -61.32 15.75
C ASN A 970 -10.02 -60.00 15.02
N ASN A 971 -10.50 -59.00 15.77
CA ASN A 971 -10.99 -57.71 15.28
C ASN A 971 -12.12 -57.79 14.23
N GLN A 972 -12.82 -58.92 14.12
CA GLN A 972 -14.00 -59.07 13.25
C GLN A 972 -15.22 -58.46 13.93
N THR A 973 -16.09 -57.80 13.16
CA THR A 973 -17.28 -57.15 13.71
C THR A 973 -18.32 -58.15 14.19
N THR A 974 -18.99 -57.81 15.29
CA THR A 974 -19.98 -58.63 15.99
C THR A 974 -21.17 -57.78 16.41
N GLY A 975 -22.34 -58.42 16.59
CA GLY A 975 -23.58 -57.71 16.90
C GLY A 975 -24.04 -56.79 15.75
N THR A 976 -24.84 -55.78 16.08
CA THR A 976 -25.32 -54.75 15.15
C THR A 976 -24.61 -53.42 15.41
N GLU A 977 -24.55 -52.55 14.39
CA GLU A 977 -23.98 -51.20 14.54
C GLU A 977 -24.74 -50.40 15.62
N ASN A 978 -24.03 -49.48 16.28
CA ASN A 978 -24.51 -48.55 17.30
C ASN A 978 -25.26 -49.21 18.47
N THR A 979 -25.01 -50.50 18.71
CA THR A 979 -25.70 -51.32 19.71
C THR A 979 -24.89 -51.40 21.00
N SER A 980 -25.52 -51.04 22.11
CA SER A 980 -24.94 -51.03 23.45
C SER A 980 -24.75 -52.44 24.04
N VAL A 981 -23.74 -52.60 24.92
CA VAL A 981 -23.30 -53.89 25.47
C VAL A 981 -22.92 -53.83 26.95
N ASN A 982 -23.04 -54.95 27.66
CA ASN A 982 -22.66 -55.03 29.08
C ASN A 982 -21.17 -55.37 29.23
N ILE A 983 -20.40 -54.56 29.97
CA ILE A 983 -18.97 -54.76 30.19
C ILE A 983 -18.75 -55.27 31.62
N ALA A 984 -18.48 -56.57 31.75
CA ALA A 984 -18.33 -57.26 33.03
C ALA A 984 -17.27 -56.61 33.94
N GLY A 985 -17.53 -56.56 35.25
CA GLY A 985 -16.54 -56.12 36.23
C GLY A 985 -15.45 -57.17 36.46
N ASN A 986 -14.38 -56.77 37.16
CA ASN A 986 -13.19 -57.57 37.48
C ASN A 986 -12.33 -57.85 36.22
N ASN A 987 -11.93 -56.78 35.53
CA ASN A 987 -11.12 -56.78 34.31
C ASN A 987 -11.81 -57.39 33.08
N GLY A 988 -13.15 -57.33 33.02
CA GLY A 988 -13.88 -57.61 31.78
C GLY A 988 -13.50 -56.60 30.69
N GLN A 989 -13.38 -57.09 29.46
CA GLN A 989 -12.89 -56.32 28.32
C GLN A 989 -13.92 -56.33 27.19
N GLN A 990 -13.97 -55.25 26.42
CA GLN A 990 -14.74 -55.19 25.18
C GLN A 990 -13.98 -54.35 24.14
N ASN A 991 -13.86 -54.89 22.94
CA ASN A 991 -13.28 -54.18 21.80
C ASN A 991 -14.39 -53.64 20.91
N PHE A 992 -14.12 -52.49 20.28
CA PHE A 992 -14.98 -51.85 19.30
C PHE A 992 -14.15 -51.41 18.09
N VAL A 993 -14.77 -51.42 16.92
CA VAL A 993 -14.38 -50.56 15.80
C VAL A 993 -15.33 -49.36 15.78
N PHE A 994 -14.81 -48.19 15.45
CA PHE A 994 -15.62 -46.98 15.21
C PHE A 994 -15.26 -46.35 13.86
N GLY A 995 -16.24 -45.73 13.24
CA GLY A 995 -16.13 -44.97 12.00
C GLY A 995 -16.47 -43.49 12.23
N VAL A 996 -15.69 -42.61 11.62
CA VAL A 996 -15.84 -41.16 11.68
C VAL A 996 -15.83 -40.61 10.26
N THR A 997 -16.94 -40.05 9.77
CA THR A 997 -17.05 -39.53 8.41
C THR A 997 -17.22 -38.00 8.44
N PRO A 998 -16.20 -37.21 8.07
CA PRO A 998 -16.26 -35.76 8.13
C PRO A 998 -17.11 -35.19 6.99
N ALA A 999 -18.01 -34.26 7.34
CA ALA A 999 -18.89 -33.58 6.38
C ALA A 999 -18.27 -32.31 5.77
N GLY A 1000 -17.12 -31.85 6.29
CA GLY A 1000 -16.40 -30.68 5.79
C GLY A 1000 -14.88 -30.83 5.91
N VAL A 1001 -14.15 -29.89 5.32
CA VAL A 1001 -12.67 -29.81 5.41
C VAL A 1001 -12.27 -29.49 6.85
N MET A 1002 -11.24 -30.17 7.37
CA MET A 1002 -10.73 -29.96 8.72
C MET A 1002 -9.21 -30.12 8.79
N SER A 1003 -8.54 -29.16 9.42
CA SER A 1003 -7.18 -29.34 9.93
C SER A 1003 -7.18 -30.34 11.10
N ALA A 1004 -6.00 -30.86 11.48
CA ALA A 1004 -5.87 -31.97 12.42
C ALA A 1004 -6.53 -31.68 13.80
N GLN A 1005 -7.73 -32.22 14.00
CA GLN A 1005 -8.57 -32.01 15.17
C GLN A 1005 -8.56 -33.25 16.07
N ILE A 1006 -8.46 -33.04 17.39
CA ILE A 1006 -8.47 -34.13 18.37
C ILE A 1006 -9.91 -34.46 18.78
N LEU A 1007 -10.38 -35.64 18.42
CA LEU A 1007 -11.70 -36.18 18.79
C LEU A 1007 -11.60 -37.05 20.06
N THR A 1008 -12.67 -37.09 20.85
CA THR A 1008 -12.72 -37.67 22.19
C THR A 1008 -13.76 -38.81 22.31
N PRO A 1009 -13.55 -39.98 21.70
CA PRO A 1009 -14.51 -41.10 21.78
C PRO A 1009 -14.62 -41.64 23.22
N LEU A 1010 -15.83 -41.55 23.78
CA LEU A 1010 -16.17 -41.94 25.15
C LEU A 1010 -17.03 -43.20 25.19
N VAL A 1011 -16.92 -43.95 26.28
CA VAL A 1011 -17.84 -45.05 26.61
C VAL A 1011 -18.76 -44.60 27.74
N GLN A 1012 -20.08 -44.59 27.53
CA GLN A 1012 -21.08 -44.27 28.56
C GLN A 1012 -21.95 -45.50 28.87
N CYS A 1013 -22.28 -45.75 30.13
CA CYS A 1013 -23.12 -46.85 30.60
C CYS A 1013 -24.29 -46.33 31.46
N ASP A 1014 -25.40 -47.06 31.53
CA ASP A 1014 -26.60 -46.66 32.30
C ASP A 1014 -26.32 -46.47 33.81
N ASN A 1015 -25.30 -47.15 34.35
CA ASN A 1015 -25.01 -47.22 35.78
C ASN A 1015 -23.73 -46.46 36.20
N GLY A 1016 -23.14 -45.64 35.34
CA GLY A 1016 -22.02 -44.77 35.73
C GLY A 1016 -21.41 -43.92 34.63
N PRO A 1017 -20.62 -42.89 35.01
CA PRO A 1017 -20.01 -41.95 34.10
C PRO A 1017 -18.92 -42.61 33.24
N SER A 1018 -18.51 -41.89 32.20
CA SER A 1018 -17.64 -42.39 31.15
C SER A 1018 -16.17 -42.56 31.54
N SER A 1019 -15.43 -43.27 30.67
CA SER A 1019 -13.98 -43.42 30.75
C SER A 1019 -13.26 -42.07 30.75
N ASN A 1020 -12.27 -41.87 31.63
CA ASN A 1020 -11.49 -40.63 31.71
C ASN A 1020 -10.75 -40.33 30.39
N ILE A 1021 -10.87 -39.10 29.88
CA ILE A 1021 -10.10 -38.65 28.70
C ILE A 1021 -8.61 -38.56 29.08
N THR A 1022 -7.77 -39.15 28.24
CA THR A 1022 -6.30 -39.18 28.37
C THR A 1022 -5.69 -38.92 26.98
N PRO A 1023 -5.24 -37.69 26.70
CA PRO A 1023 -4.66 -37.31 25.41
C PRO A 1023 -3.54 -38.25 24.95
N GLY A 1024 -3.58 -38.66 23.68
CA GLY A 1024 -2.63 -39.61 23.09
C GLY A 1024 -2.82 -41.08 23.50
N VAL A 1025 -3.80 -41.40 24.34
CA VAL A 1025 -4.18 -42.78 24.74
C VAL A 1025 -5.55 -43.16 24.20
N ASN A 1026 -6.58 -42.36 24.48
CA ASN A 1026 -7.97 -42.61 24.03
C ASN A 1026 -8.58 -41.45 23.25
N THR A 1027 -7.74 -40.58 22.70
CA THR A 1027 -8.11 -39.52 21.76
C THR A 1027 -7.73 -39.90 20.33
N PHE A 1028 -8.44 -39.37 19.34
CA PHE A 1028 -8.30 -39.71 17.93
C PHE A 1028 -8.15 -38.44 17.08
N THR A 1029 -6.96 -38.20 16.53
CA THR A 1029 -6.70 -37.03 15.68
C THR A 1029 -7.18 -37.29 14.25
N LEU A 1030 -8.04 -36.41 13.72
CA LEU A 1030 -8.58 -36.52 12.37
C LEU A 1030 -8.25 -35.27 11.54
N SER A 1031 -7.83 -35.45 10.29
CA SER A 1031 -7.82 -34.37 9.28
C SER A 1031 -8.59 -34.78 8.02
N ALA A 1032 -9.16 -33.81 7.30
CA ALA A 1032 -9.91 -34.09 6.08
C ALA A 1032 -9.78 -32.99 5.01
N SER A 1033 -9.69 -33.41 3.74
CA SER A 1033 -9.52 -32.53 2.57
C SER A 1033 -10.41 -32.92 1.39
N LEU A 1034 -10.66 -31.98 0.46
CA LEU A 1034 -11.52 -32.23 -0.71
C LEU A 1034 -10.90 -33.22 -1.72
N SER A 1035 -9.56 -33.24 -1.80
CA SER A 1035 -8.76 -34.30 -2.41
C SER A 1035 -8.38 -35.36 -1.36
N PRO A 1036 -8.15 -36.64 -1.75
CA PRO A 1036 -7.64 -37.65 -0.82
C PRO A 1036 -6.24 -37.27 -0.30
N PRO A 1037 -6.04 -37.11 1.01
CA PRO A 1037 -4.73 -36.84 1.59
C PRO A 1037 -3.86 -38.11 1.63
N ALA A 1038 -2.60 -37.98 2.03
CA ALA A 1038 -1.80 -39.11 2.49
C ALA A 1038 -2.23 -39.51 3.91
N ASP A 1039 -2.32 -40.81 4.18
CA ASP A 1039 -2.74 -41.39 5.45
C ASP A 1039 -1.94 -42.67 5.75
N MET A 1040 -1.54 -42.87 7.01
CA MET A 1040 -0.60 -43.91 7.42
C MET A 1040 -1.20 -44.74 8.55
N LEU A 1041 -1.81 -45.88 8.19
CA LEU A 1041 -2.28 -46.86 9.17
C LEU A 1041 -1.09 -47.39 9.96
N THR A 1042 -0.97 -46.94 11.21
CA THR A 1042 0.22 -47.14 12.04
C THR A 1042 -0.10 -48.03 13.22
N ILE A 1043 0.66 -49.12 13.38
CA ILE A 1043 0.58 -50.02 14.55
C ILE A 1043 1.95 -50.15 15.21
N ALA A 1044 1.98 -50.13 16.54
CA ALA A 1044 3.21 -50.26 17.33
C ALA A 1044 3.15 -51.48 18.25
N ARG A 1045 4.28 -52.18 18.41
CA ARG A 1045 4.40 -53.37 19.25
C ARG A 1045 5.65 -53.33 20.13
N THR A 1046 5.46 -53.43 21.43
CA THR A 1046 6.55 -53.56 22.41
C THR A 1046 6.99 -55.03 22.52
N LEU A 1047 8.20 -55.27 23.01
CA LEU A 1047 8.78 -56.63 23.16
C LEU A 1047 7.89 -57.57 24.00
N SER A 1048 7.28 -57.02 25.04
CA SER A 1048 6.31 -57.64 25.96
C SER A 1048 4.91 -57.85 25.35
N ALA A 1049 4.62 -57.26 24.18
CA ALA A 1049 3.32 -57.16 23.53
C ALA A 1049 2.18 -56.57 24.40
N ASN A 1050 2.50 -55.89 25.51
CA ASN A 1050 1.54 -55.29 26.44
C ASN A 1050 1.35 -53.77 26.26
N GLY A 1051 2.00 -53.16 25.26
CA GLY A 1051 1.94 -51.70 25.02
C GLY A 1051 2.83 -50.87 25.94
N VAL A 1052 3.71 -51.50 26.73
CA VAL A 1052 4.68 -50.87 27.63
C VAL A 1052 6.10 -51.25 27.20
N ILE A 1053 6.98 -50.25 27.07
CA ILE A 1053 8.44 -50.44 27.03
C ILE A 1053 8.92 -50.52 28.48
N GLU A 1054 9.50 -51.66 28.84
CA GLU A 1054 9.94 -51.96 30.19
C GLU A 1054 11.48 -51.94 30.22
N LEU A 1055 12.04 -51.02 31.00
CA LEU A 1055 13.47 -50.83 31.18
C LEU A 1055 13.88 -51.34 32.58
N ALA A 1056 15.08 -51.89 32.70
CA ALA A 1056 15.62 -52.45 33.94
C ALA A 1056 16.19 -51.39 34.91
N GLY A 1057 16.36 -50.14 34.46
CA GLY A 1057 16.87 -49.02 35.25
C GLY A 1057 17.48 -47.92 34.38
N ALA A 1058 18.09 -46.92 35.02
CA ALA A 1058 18.87 -45.90 34.30
C ALA A 1058 20.08 -46.52 33.56
N SER A 1059 20.32 -46.06 32.34
CA SER A 1059 21.26 -46.59 31.33
C SER A 1059 20.81 -47.85 30.56
N ASP A 1060 19.59 -48.36 30.77
CA ASP A 1060 19.05 -49.47 29.96
C ASP A 1060 18.35 -48.97 28.68
N THR A 1061 18.39 -49.78 27.63
CA THR A 1061 17.87 -49.45 26.28
C THR A 1061 16.79 -50.43 25.84
N GLY A 1062 15.57 -49.93 25.71
CA GLY A 1062 14.42 -50.66 25.14
C GLY A 1062 14.09 -50.18 23.72
N PHE A 1063 13.16 -50.88 23.08
CA PHE A 1063 12.65 -50.48 21.77
C PHE A 1063 11.17 -50.86 21.58
N VAL A 1064 10.54 -50.19 20.61
CA VAL A 1064 9.23 -50.52 20.06
C VAL A 1064 9.36 -50.64 18.55
N THR A 1065 8.75 -51.68 17.96
CA THR A 1065 8.65 -51.80 16.50
C THR A 1065 7.36 -51.18 16.01
N VAL A 1066 7.42 -50.56 14.84
CA VAL A 1066 6.28 -49.92 14.18
C VAL A 1066 6.13 -50.53 12.80
N ALA A 1067 4.90 -50.87 12.41
CA ALA A 1067 4.56 -51.26 11.06
C ALA A 1067 3.50 -50.31 10.51
N THR A 1068 3.62 -49.95 9.23
CA THR A 1068 2.71 -49.01 8.58
C THR A 1068 2.21 -49.53 7.24
N SER A 1069 0.95 -49.22 6.92
CA SER A 1069 0.42 -49.29 5.56
C SER A 1069 0.02 -47.89 5.10
N ALA A 1070 0.58 -47.46 3.98
CA ALA A 1070 0.24 -46.20 3.34
C ALA A 1070 -1.08 -46.32 2.58
N ILE A 1071 -1.97 -45.35 2.74
CA ILE A 1071 -3.25 -45.25 2.03
C ILE A 1071 -3.53 -43.78 1.64
N GLY A 1072 -4.38 -43.59 0.61
CA GLY A 1072 -4.71 -42.26 0.11
C GLY A 1072 -3.81 -41.83 -1.06
N THR A 1073 -2.99 -40.79 -0.88
CA THR A 1073 -2.05 -40.28 -1.90
C THR A 1073 -0.58 -40.37 -1.48
N ASP A 1074 0.31 -40.40 -2.49
CA ASP A 1074 1.76 -40.43 -2.30
C ASP A 1074 2.27 -39.13 -1.65
N ALA A 1075 3.15 -39.22 -0.65
CA ALA A 1075 3.70 -38.06 0.05
C ALA A 1075 5.08 -38.30 0.68
N THR A 1076 5.88 -37.24 0.78
CA THR A 1076 7.07 -37.22 1.64
C THR A 1076 6.62 -37.01 3.09
N LEU A 1077 6.91 -37.99 3.96
CA LEU A 1077 6.52 -38.02 5.37
C LEU A 1077 7.75 -38.23 6.27
N THR A 1078 7.74 -37.65 7.46
CA THR A 1078 8.81 -37.81 8.46
C THR A 1078 8.32 -38.62 9.63
N PHE A 1079 8.92 -39.79 9.85
CA PHE A 1079 8.75 -40.59 11.05
C PHE A 1079 9.53 -39.97 12.21
N SER A 1080 8.87 -39.76 13.35
CA SER A 1080 9.50 -39.30 14.59
C SER A 1080 9.00 -40.08 15.81
N ALA A 1081 9.80 -40.05 16.88
CA ALA A 1081 9.41 -40.54 18.20
C ALA A 1081 9.81 -39.52 19.27
N ASN A 1082 8.89 -39.17 20.16
CA ASN A 1082 9.09 -38.14 21.20
C ASN A 1082 8.19 -38.41 22.43
N ASP A 1083 8.39 -37.69 23.52
CA ASP A 1083 7.64 -37.85 24.78
C ASP A 1083 6.45 -36.88 24.93
N ASN A 1084 5.99 -36.25 23.84
CA ASN A 1084 5.04 -35.13 23.82
C ASN A 1084 5.40 -33.96 24.76
N GLY A 1085 6.67 -33.79 25.13
CA GLY A 1085 7.14 -32.71 26.00
C GLY A 1085 6.91 -32.95 27.50
N VAL A 1086 6.65 -34.20 27.92
CA VAL A 1086 6.49 -34.58 29.33
C VAL A 1086 7.78 -34.39 30.15
N GLY A 1087 8.95 -34.36 29.49
CA GLY A 1087 10.26 -34.19 30.14
C GLY A 1087 10.83 -35.50 30.67
N LEU A 1088 10.54 -36.62 30.00
CA LEU A 1088 11.04 -37.94 30.42
C LEU A 1088 12.57 -38.01 30.28
N PRO A 1089 13.28 -38.66 31.23
CA PRO A 1089 14.72 -38.87 31.15
C PRO A 1089 15.06 -40.00 30.15
N LEU A 1090 14.83 -39.72 28.86
CA LEU A 1090 15.02 -40.65 27.73
C LEU A 1090 15.90 -40.00 26.65
N ALA A 1091 16.89 -40.74 26.16
CA ALA A 1091 17.47 -40.52 24.84
C ALA A 1091 16.72 -41.37 23.82
N ILE A 1092 16.17 -40.74 22.77
CA ILE A 1092 15.30 -41.37 21.78
C ILE A 1092 15.99 -41.34 20.41
N SER A 1093 15.93 -42.45 19.67
CA SER A 1093 16.32 -42.50 18.26
C SER A 1093 15.44 -43.45 17.46
N VAL A 1094 15.38 -43.27 16.14
CA VAL A 1094 14.53 -44.02 15.21
C VAL A 1094 15.31 -44.48 13.98
N CYS A 1095 14.89 -45.59 13.38
CA CYS A 1095 15.36 -46.05 12.08
C CYS A 1095 14.21 -46.67 11.27
N GLU A 1096 14.27 -46.58 9.94
CA GLU A 1096 13.52 -47.51 9.08
C GLU A 1096 14.22 -48.88 9.12
N THR A 1097 13.45 -49.96 9.17
CA THR A 1097 13.95 -51.34 9.28
C THR A 1097 13.51 -52.18 8.09
N ASP A 1098 14.37 -53.12 7.68
CA ASP A 1098 14.03 -54.14 6.71
C ASP A 1098 12.91 -55.06 7.25
N PRO A 1099 11.78 -55.24 6.54
CA PRO A 1099 10.60 -55.93 7.06
C PRO A 1099 10.77 -57.46 7.18
N VAL A 1100 11.87 -58.04 6.71
CA VAL A 1100 12.14 -59.48 6.76
C VAL A 1100 13.15 -59.83 7.86
N THR A 1101 14.13 -58.95 8.10
CA THR A 1101 15.26 -59.15 9.02
C THR A 1101 15.20 -58.28 10.27
N SER A 1102 14.34 -57.25 10.28
CA SER A 1102 14.19 -56.26 11.36
C SER A 1102 15.46 -55.44 11.68
N VAL A 1103 16.43 -55.42 10.77
CA VAL A 1103 17.66 -54.61 10.88
C VAL A 1103 17.41 -53.20 10.36
N CYS A 1104 17.94 -52.17 11.02
CA CYS A 1104 17.89 -50.80 10.53
C CYS A 1104 18.57 -50.66 9.15
N LEU A 1105 17.92 -49.95 8.22
CA LEU A 1105 18.46 -49.67 6.88
C LEU A 1105 19.58 -48.61 6.89
N ALA A 1106 19.63 -47.78 7.94
CA ALA A 1106 20.66 -46.78 8.21
C ALA A 1106 20.86 -46.63 9.73
N ASP A 1107 21.93 -45.96 10.16
CA ASP A 1107 22.18 -45.70 11.59
C ASP A 1107 21.03 -44.89 12.22
N PRO A 1108 20.56 -45.19 13.45
CA PRO A 1108 19.43 -44.50 14.07
C PRO A 1108 19.64 -42.99 14.26
N THR A 1109 18.64 -42.20 13.88
CA THR A 1109 18.61 -40.73 13.90
C THR A 1109 17.51 -40.20 14.83
N THR A 1110 17.32 -38.89 14.94
CA THR A 1110 16.17 -38.29 15.67
C THR A 1110 14.85 -38.40 14.91
N SER A 1111 14.91 -38.52 13.58
CA SER A 1111 13.77 -38.68 12.68
C SER A 1111 14.21 -39.30 11.35
N VAL A 1112 13.29 -39.94 10.62
CA VAL A 1112 13.54 -40.54 9.30
C VAL A 1112 12.51 -40.03 8.30
N THR A 1113 12.95 -39.37 7.24
CA THR A 1113 12.06 -38.93 6.15
C THR A 1113 11.99 -39.99 5.05
N ILE A 1114 10.77 -40.42 4.71
CA ILE A 1114 10.45 -41.37 3.65
C ILE A 1114 9.65 -40.69 2.54
N ASN A 1115 9.69 -41.26 1.33
CA ASN A 1115 8.70 -40.98 0.29
C ASN A 1115 7.71 -42.16 0.28
N SER A 1116 6.55 -41.95 0.89
CA SER A 1116 5.49 -42.94 1.02
C SER A 1116 4.67 -43.02 -0.27
N VAL A 1117 4.42 -44.23 -0.75
CA VAL A 1117 3.59 -44.50 -1.94
C VAL A 1117 2.31 -45.22 -1.53
N ASN A 1118 1.16 -44.85 -2.08
CA ASN A 1118 -0.13 -45.45 -1.73
C ASN A 1118 -0.13 -46.98 -1.94
N GLY A 1119 -0.51 -47.72 -0.90
CA GLY A 1119 -0.47 -49.20 -0.87
C GLY A 1119 0.89 -49.80 -0.47
N GLU A 1120 1.91 -48.99 -0.18
CA GLU A 1120 3.20 -49.46 0.33
C GLU A 1120 3.10 -49.83 1.82
N THR A 1121 3.85 -50.88 2.22
CA THR A 1121 4.00 -51.27 3.63
C THR A 1121 5.46 -51.13 4.06
N ARG A 1122 5.70 -50.51 5.21
CA ARG A 1122 7.04 -50.21 5.76
C ARG A 1122 7.12 -50.61 7.24
N THR A 1123 8.34 -50.72 7.75
CA THR A 1123 8.65 -51.05 9.15
C THR A 1123 9.72 -50.13 9.71
N PHE A 1124 9.59 -49.80 10.99
CA PHE A 1124 10.50 -48.91 11.71
C PHE A 1124 10.76 -49.45 13.12
N ALA A 1125 11.83 -48.96 13.75
CA ALA A 1125 12.08 -49.13 15.17
C ALA A 1125 12.32 -47.78 15.83
N ALA A 1126 11.79 -47.59 17.04
CA ALA A 1126 12.15 -46.50 17.94
C ALA A 1126 12.84 -47.08 19.17
N PHE A 1127 14.06 -46.62 19.43
CA PHE A 1127 14.90 -47.00 20.57
C PHE A 1127 14.81 -45.93 21.64
N VAL A 1128 14.72 -46.34 22.90
CA VAL A 1128 14.67 -45.44 24.05
C VAL A 1128 15.67 -45.91 25.12
N THR A 1129 16.57 -45.02 25.53
CA THR A 1129 17.56 -45.29 26.58
C THR A 1129 17.29 -44.39 27.78
N ALA A 1130 17.06 -44.96 28.95
CA ALA A 1130 16.80 -44.17 30.17
C ALA A 1130 18.08 -43.51 30.70
N SER A 1131 17.97 -42.28 31.19
CA SER A 1131 19.01 -41.58 31.94
C SER A 1131 18.66 -41.33 33.42
N GLY A 1132 17.45 -41.72 33.83
CA GLY A 1132 16.91 -41.62 35.18
C GLY A 1132 15.64 -42.45 35.33
N ASP A 1133 15.04 -42.45 36.53
CA ASP A 1133 13.89 -43.31 36.82
C ASP A 1133 12.56 -42.78 36.26
N ILE A 1134 11.73 -43.70 35.74
CA ILE A 1134 10.42 -43.43 35.17
C ILE A 1134 9.40 -44.35 35.85
N PRO A 1135 8.51 -43.83 36.72
CA PRO A 1135 7.47 -44.64 37.37
C PRO A 1135 6.40 -45.08 36.37
N PHE A 1136 5.72 -46.19 36.65
CA PHE A 1136 4.63 -46.69 35.80
C PHE A 1136 3.36 -45.84 35.89
N LEU A 1137 3.34 -44.76 35.12
CA LEU A 1137 2.19 -43.89 34.89
C LEU A 1137 1.75 -44.01 33.41
N PRO A 1138 1.13 -45.13 32.97
CA PRO A 1138 0.91 -45.41 31.54
C PRO A 1138 -0.02 -44.43 30.81
N ALA A 1139 -0.72 -43.57 31.55
CA ALA A 1139 -1.53 -42.47 31.03
C ALA A 1139 -0.72 -41.18 30.72
N VAL A 1140 0.53 -41.08 31.20
CA VAL A 1140 1.37 -39.87 31.13
C VAL A 1140 2.75 -40.18 30.56
N ASN A 1141 3.43 -41.19 31.11
CA ASN A 1141 4.78 -41.57 30.73
C ASN A 1141 4.73 -42.44 29.47
N ARG A 1142 4.70 -41.79 28.30
CA ARG A 1142 4.52 -42.43 26.99
C ARG A 1142 5.51 -41.92 25.95
N LEU A 1143 5.84 -42.80 25.01
CA LEU A 1143 6.46 -42.47 23.74
C LEU A 1143 5.36 -42.30 22.68
N SER A 1144 5.29 -41.10 22.11
CA SER A 1144 4.52 -40.74 20.92
C SER A 1144 5.27 -41.19 19.67
N LEU A 1145 4.54 -41.65 18.65
CA LEU A 1145 5.08 -42.13 17.37
C LEU A 1145 4.27 -41.48 16.24
N SER A 1146 4.89 -40.65 15.42
CA SER A 1146 4.20 -39.81 14.42
C SER A 1146 4.79 -39.95 13.01
N PHE A 1147 3.94 -39.78 12.00
CA PHE A 1147 4.29 -39.65 10.58
C PHE A 1147 3.75 -38.32 10.07
N ASP A 1148 4.59 -37.29 10.09
CA ASP A 1148 4.16 -35.90 9.85
C ASP A 1148 4.61 -35.43 8.46
N ASP A 1149 3.76 -34.66 7.77
CA ASP A 1149 4.07 -34.10 6.45
C ASP A 1149 4.93 -32.81 6.54
N ALA A 1150 5.29 -32.26 5.39
CA ALA A 1150 6.09 -31.03 5.30
C ALA A 1150 5.39 -29.77 5.87
N GLY A 1151 4.07 -29.82 6.13
CA GLY A 1151 3.32 -28.80 6.84
C GLY A 1151 3.19 -29.05 8.35
N GLY A 1152 3.78 -30.14 8.86
CA GLY A 1152 3.66 -30.57 10.26
C GLY A 1152 2.30 -31.22 10.58
N ILE A 1153 1.51 -31.62 9.58
CA ILE A 1153 0.23 -32.29 9.79
C ILE A 1153 0.49 -33.79 9.95
N SER A 1154 0.05 -34.35 11.07
CA SER A 1154 0.22 -35.79 11.33
C SER A 1154 -0.69 -36.62 10.44
N ARG A 1155 -0.08 -37.45 9.60
CA ARG A 1155 -0.76 -38.35 8.64
C ARG A 1155 -0.94 -39.76 9.19
N GLY A 1156 -0.36 -40.07 10.34
CA GLY A 1156 -0.63 -41.30 11.08
C GLY A 1156 0.23 -41.41 12.33
N GLY A 1157 -0.19 -42.24 13.28
CA GLY A 1157 0.53 -42.36 14.54
C GLY A 1157 0.04 -43.46 15.47
N SER A 1158 0.80 -43.61 16.57
CA SER A 1158 0.54 -44.53 17.67
C SER A 1158 1.21 -43.99 18.96
N SER A 1159 1.01 -44.65 20.11
CA SER A 1159 1.79 -44.38 21.31
C SER A 1159 1.96 -45.64 22.18
N VAL A 1160 3.04 -45.70 22.96
CA VAL A 1160 3.31 -46.78 23.93
C VAL A 1160 3.75 -46.20 25.28
N ALA A 1161 3.46 -46.88 26.39
CA ALA A 1161 3.92 -46.45 27.72
C ALA A 1161 5.41 -46.80 27.95
N VAL A 1162 6.07 -46.11 28.89
CA VAL A 1162 7.49 -46.37 29.25
C VAL A 1162 7.66 -46.38 30.77
N ARG A 1163 8.48 -47.30 31.31
CA ARG A 1163 8.82 -47.38 32.75
C ARG A 1163 10.22 -47.94 33.00
N THR A 1164 10.85 -47.57 34.13
CA THR A 1164 12.09 -48.20 34.65
C THR A 1164 11.88 -49.05 35.91
N ASP A 1165 10.68 -49.03 36.51
CA ASP A 1165 10.37 -49.64 37.81
C ASP A 1165 10.16 -51.17 37.78
N SER A 1166 10.79 -51.87 36.82
CA SER A 1166 10.56 -53.29 36.51
C SER A 1166 11.20 -54.31 37.47
N ALA A 1167 11.45 -53.91 38.72
CA ALA A 1167 12.12 -54.72 39.76
C ALA A 1167 11.25 -55.89 40.29
N GLY A 1168 11.02 -56.93 39.48
CA GLY A 1168 10.31 -58.13 39.96
C GLY A 1168 10.17 -59.34 39.03
N SER A 1169 10.26 -59.21 37.70
CA SER A 1169 10.03 -60.33 36.76
C SER A 1169 11.33 -60.84 36.14
N SER A 1170 11.68 -62.10 36.44
CA SER A 1170 12.91 -62.76 35.98
C SER A 1170 12.96 -63.00 34.46
N SER A 1171 14.17 -62.97 33.91
CA SER A 1171 14.47 -63.24 32.51
C SER A 1171 14.21 -64.70 32.09
N SER A 1172 13.07 -64.92 31.41
CA SER A 1172 12.84 -66.10 30.55
C SER A 1172 11.78 -65.78 29.49
N ALA A 1173 11.96 -66.03 28.19
CA ALA A 1173 13.05 -66.75 27.52
C ALA A 1173 13.53 -66.04 26.25
N ALA A 1174 14.85 -65.82 26.16
CA ALA A 1174 15.51 -65.32 24.95
C ALA A 1174 15.85 -66.48 23.98
N THR A 1175 14.83 -67.13 23.42
CA THR A 1175 14.99 -68.13 22.34
C THR A 1175 13.75 -68.22 21.45
N GLY A 1176 13.83 -67.69 20.22
CA GLY A 1176 13.12 -68.24 19.07
C GLY A 1176 11.67 -67.82 18.82
N ILE A 1177 11.40 -66.52 18.59
CA ILE A 1177 10.22 -66.07 17.82
C ILE A 1177 10.64 -65.07 16.72
N LEU A 1178 11.61 -65.49 15.89
CA LEU A 1178 11.80 -64.95 14.55
C LEU A 1178 11.40 -66.05 13.56
N GLY A 1179 10.09 -66.20 13.38
CA GLY A 1179 9.50 -67.24 12.53
C GLY A 1179 7.98 -67.16 12.50
N SER A 1180 7.43 -67.01 11.29
CA SER A 1180 6.02 -67.20 10.93
C SER A 1180 4.96 -66.61 11.88
N ASP A 1181 4.72 -65.29 11.81
CA ASP A 1181 3.32 -64.77 11.75
C ASP A 1181 3.12 -63.33 11.22
N LEU A 1182 4.12 -62.69 10.62
CA LEU A 1182 3.92 -61.43 9.86
C LEU A 1182 3.01 -61.59 8.61
N SER A 1183 2.59 -62.82 8.30
CA SER A 1183 1.63 -63.14 7.23
C SER A 1183 0.19 -62.71 7.53
N ASN A 1184 -0.17 -62.51 8.81
CA ASN A 1184 -1.55 -62.26 9.23
C ASN A 1184 -1.86 -60.75 9.37
N LEU A 1185 -1.05 -59.90 8.74
CA LEU A 1185 -1.21 -58.45 8.61
C LEU A 1185 -1.25 -58.03 7.13
N LYS A 1186 -2.06 -58.77 6.35
CA LYS A 1186 -2.39 -58.52 4.94
C LYS A 1186 -3.90 -58.55 4.72
#